data_AF-A0A8J2MH08-F1
#
_entry.id   AF-A0A8J2MH08-F1
#
_cell.length_a   1.000
_cell.length_b   1.000
_cell.length_c   1.000
_cell.angle_alpha   90.00
_cell.angle_beta   90.00
_cell.angle_gamma   90.00
#
_symmetry.space_group_name_H-M   'P 1'
#
loop_
_entity.id
_entity.type
_entity.pdbx_description
1 polymer ?
#
loop_
_entity_poly.entity_id
_entity_poly.type
_entity_poly.pdbx_seq_one_letter_code
_entity_poly.pdbx_strand_id
1 'polypeptide(L)'
;MGLVKFVYLFWLSYYNFVVFAEDTNILCNATVNERLEYKFDSDIVNTEHIITFKGYYSKTTRENYVNAALKNAQVSNWTILQRNNPAMEYPSDFDVIVFGEKIREGIDALRDHPAVRRVTAQRQVQRTIKYVREDDCGPSGCMYSGWRNHRRSRVLHSLRKTRDNGGYTSRKLLRTVPRQITSVLKADLLWSLGVTGEGIKVAVFDTGLARHHPHFGRVRERTDWTGENTLDDALGHGTFVAGVIASRSDCLGFAPDADLHIFRVFTDNQVSYTSWFLDAFNYAIMRKIDVLNLSIGGPDFMDHPFVDKVWELSANKVIMVSAIGNDGPLYGTLNNPADQMDVIGVGGIGFDDRIAKFSSRGMTTWELPYGYGRMKPDIVTYGSGVRGSSVNGGCRSLSGTSVASPVVAGAIALLASGVPRQNLTPAAVKQALCITARRLPGYNMFEQGHGKLDLISAYQFLREYEPQATLSPSYIDLTECQYMWPYCTQPLYYSAQPTIANVTVINGLGVVGEVKKVSWHPHLPHGTILAVGADYNEVLWPWSGWLALSFTVLEAGANFDGVVEGHMNITIESYDEVNDRIMKNTTLMLPIRARVIPVPVRGRRLLWDQFHSLRYPGGYFPRDDLRAKHDPLDWHADHVHTNFRDMYRRLREHGFYVEVMGNPLTCIDTSLYGALLLVDPEDEYFPEEMATLKRAVDSGLSLIVFADWYNASLLRHVKFYDENTRQWWIPETGGTNVPALNDLLSMFQVAFGDRVFEGSFKLAGHPMYYASGTHIHSFPEHGVLVSAKLSDQGQQIMSGEKSGGAQTRKTVEVPILGLLQTDPETRDYSNDTNEKLPKAGRLVVYGDSSCLEGGAARPCHWLLLAALQYALVGHMPSSLLDATTSTQHRDVNIIPSDLPKRAEGGRLHAYSRVLSPDGSGPRPLPDCVVTGPMDPEPVHAPPSARTLAPRHKPTDPKSIGTPIKLTKFDSANKLFIC
;
A
#
# COMPACT_ATOMS: atom_id res chain seq x y z
N MET A 1 -12.20 -33.96 -60.96
CA MET A 1 -11.11 -33.53 -61.87
C MET A 1 -10.15 -32.71 -61.02
N GLY A 2 -8.93 -33.11 -60.66
CA GLY A 2 -7.91 -33.92 -61.38
C GLY A 2 -7.03 -32.94 -62.20
N LEU A 3 -5.70 -32.86 -62.13
CA LEU A 3 -4.61 -33.80 -61.72
C LEU A 3 -3.40 -32.99 -61.10
N VAL A 4 -2.59 -33.53 -60.16
CA VAL A 4 -1.17 -34.02 -60.29
C VAL A 4 -0.16 -32.96 -60.84
N LYS A 5 0.95 -32.48 -60.21
CA LYS A 5 2.06 -32.98 -59.33
C LYS A 5 3.27 -33.59 -60.10
N PHE A 6 4.51 -33.35 -59.62
CA PHE A 6 5.87 -33.84 -60.08
C PHE A 6 6.60 -33.09 -61.24
N VAL A 7 7.96 -33.00 -61.35
CA VAL A 7 9.12 -32.96 -60.38
C VAL A 7 10.50 -32.76 -61.11
N TYR A 8 11.42 -31.98 -60.50
CA TYR A 8 12.92 -32.00 -60.47
C TYR A 8 13.87 -32.13 -61.71
N LEU A 9 15.03 -31.45 -61.56
CA LEU A 9 16.47 -31.90 -61.67
C LEU A 9 17.40 -31.52 -62.86
N PHE A 10 18.50 -30.83 -62.52
CA PHE A 10 19.94 -30.92 -62.92
C PHE A 10 20.64 -29.58 -62.56
N TRP A 11 21.78 -29.41 -61.86
CA TRP A 11 22.81 -30.24 -61.16
C TRP A 11 24.17 -30.52 -61.86
N LEU A 12 25.24 -30.58 -61.04
CA LEU A 12 26.71 -30.72 -61.30
C LEU A 12 27.48 -29.43 -61.71
N SER A 13 28.73 -29.20 -61.25
CA SER A 13 29.75 -30.16 -60.75
C SER A 13 30.57 -29.73 -59.50
N TYR A 14 31.11 -30.75 -58.80
CA TYR A 14 32.12 -30.74 -57.70
C TYR A 14 33.58 -30.67 -58.25
N TYR A 15 34.67 -30.45 -57.49
CA TYR A 15 35.29 -31.20 -56.36
C TYR A 15 36.31 -30.28 -55.59
N ASN A 16 36.88 -30.55 -54.39
CA ASN A 16 37.29 -31.80 -53.73
C ASN A 16 37.36 -31.73 -52.17
N PHE A 17 37.55 -32.89 -51.49
CA PHE A 17 37.53 -33.13 -50.01
C PHE A 17 38.89 -32.81 -49.28
N VAL A 18 39.07 -32.78 -47.94
CA VAL A 18 38.84 -33.82 -46.89
C VAL A 18 38.70 -33.27 -45.43
N VAL A 19 37.69 -33.82 -44.73
CA VAL A 19 37.47 -34.13 -43.27
C VAL A 19 38.48 -33.70 -42.18
N PHE A 20 38.01 -33.00 -41.13
CA PHE A 20 37.85 -33.52 -39.74
C PHE A 20 36.85 -32.67 -38.94
N ALA A 21 36.26 -33.24 -37.89
CA ALA A 21 35.23 -32.62 -37.07
C ALA A 21 35.75 -32.32 -35.66
N GLU A 22 35.25 -31.24 -35.04
CA GLU A 22 35.32 -31.04 -33.59
C GLU A 22 34.07 -30.31 -33.09
N ASP A 23 33.47 -30.82 -32.02
CA ASP A 23 32.21 -30.34 -31.46
C ASP A 23 32.38 -29.00 -30.74
N THR A 24 31.46 -28.06 -30.98
CA THR A 24 31.14 -27.03 -29.98
C THR A 24 29.63 -26.99 -29.75
N ASN A 25 29.21 -27.68 -28.69
CA ASN A 25 27.85 -27.60 -28.16
C ASN A 25 27.53 -26.15 -27.74
N ILE A 26 26.81 -25.40 -28.57
CA ILE A 26 26.02 -24.26 -28.08
C ILE A 26 24.81 -24.85 -27.34
N LEU A 27 25.08 -25.31 -26.11
CA LEU A 27 24.06 -25.56 -25.11
C LEU A 27 23.26 -24.27 -24.93
N CYS A 28 21.99 -24.29 -25.33
CA CYS A 28 21.04 -23.27 -24.92
C CYS A 28 20.91 -23.34 -23.40
N ASN A 29 21.73 -22.53 -22.71
CA ASN A 29 21.73 -22.46 -21.26
C ASN A 29 20.32 -22.08 -20.81
N ALA A 30 19.67 -22.92 -20.02
CA ALA A 30 18.33 -22.64 -19.52
C ALA A 30 18.43 -21.35 -18.70
N THR A 31 17.77 -20.28 -19.15
CA THR A 31 17.77 -19.02 -18.41
C THR A 31 17.00 -19.23 -17.11
N VAL A 32 17.73 -19.43 -16.02
CA VAL A 32 17.19 -19.48 -14.67
C VAL A 32 16.43 -18.19 -14.42
N ASN A 33 15.15 -18.30 -14.07
CA ASN A 33 14.40 -17.17 -13.55
C ASN A 33 14.74 -16.99 -12.08
N GLU A 34 15.10 -15.76 -11.72
CA GLU A 34 15.36 -15.39 -10.33
C GLU A 34 14.31 -14.37 -9.88
N ARG A 35 13.64 -14.67 -8.77
CA ARG A 35 12.80 -13.73 -8.04
C ARG A 35 13.70 -12.86 -7.15
N LEU A 36 13.42 -11.57 -7.15
CA LEU A 36 13.99 -10.62 -6.22
C LEU A 36 13.17 -10.66 -4.93
N GLU A 37 13.83 -11.01 -3.83
CA GLU A 37 13.33 -10.79 -2.47
C GLU A 37 14.11 -9.62 -1.85
N TYR A 38 13.40 -8.75 -1.16
CA TYR A 38 13.96 -7.59 -0.50
C TYR A 38 13.75 -7.71 1.00
N LYS A 39 14.78 -7.41 1.80
CA LYS A 39 14.61 -7.00 3.19
C LYS A 39 15.00 -5.54 3.28
N PHE A 40 14.12 -4.72 3.85
CA PHE A 40 14.36 -3.31 4.14
C PHE A 40 14.59 -3.14 5.65
N ASP A 41 15.46 -2.22 6.04
CA ASP A 41 15.76 -1.88 7.43
C ASP A 41 16.03 -0.37 7.55
N SER A 42 15.44 0.27 8.57
CA SER A 42 15.69 1.66 9.02
C SER A 42 14.94 1.92 10.33
N ASP A 43 15.46 2.46 11.44
CA ASP A 43 16.73 3.13 11.78
C ASP A 43 16.85 4.67 11.75
N ILE A 44 17.76 5.20 12.60
CA ILE A 44 18.04 6.63 12.88
C ILE A 44 19.44 6.82 13.50
N VAL A 45 20.31 7.59 12.85
CA VAL A 45 21.67 7.90 13.34
C VAL A 45 21.61 9.00 14.41
N ASN A 46 21.48 8.62 15.70
CA ASN A 46 21.22 9.57 16.80
C ASN A 46 22.18 10.76 16.97
N THR A 47 23.42 10.64 16.50
CA THR A 47 24.42 11.72 16.56
C THR A 47 24.28 12.71 15.40
N GLU A 48 23.61 12.31 14.31
CA GLU A 48 23.54 13.04 13.04
C GLU A 48 22.13 13.56 12.77
N HIS A 49 22.01 14.86 12.54
CA HIS A 49 20.74 15.52 12.28
C HIS A 49 20.77 16.27 10.94
N ILE A 50 19.74 16.08 10.13
CA ILE A 50 19.51 16.82 8.91
C ILE A 50 18.82 18.14 9.28
N ILE A 51 19.53 19.23 9.07
CA ILE A 51 18.99 20.60 9.14
C ILE A 51 18.52 20.95 7.73
N THR A 52 17.21 21.12 7.55
CA THR A 52 16.64 21.66 6.31
C THR A 52 16.40 23.16 6.46
N PHE A 53 16.77 23.93 5.46
CA PHE A 53 16.62 25.38 5.38
C PHE A 53 15.42 25.75 4.50
N LYS A 54 14.94 26.99 4.61
CA LYS A 54 13.81 27.51 3.81
C LYS A 54 14.15 27.85 2.35
N GLY A 55 15.39 27.60 1.92
CA GLY A 55 15.86 27.89 0.56
C GLY A 55 17.29 27.41 0.35
N TYR A 56 17.79 27.57 -0.89
CA TYR A 56 19.15 27.18 -1.27
C TYR A 56 20.16 28.26 -0.88
N TYR A 57 21.16 27.87 -0.09
CA TYR A 57 22.17 28.76 0.45
C TYR A 57 23.58 28.25 0.16
N SER A 58 24.55 29.18 0.09
CA SER A 58 25.97 28.81 -0.03
C SER A 58 26.45 28.05 1.22
N LYS A 59 27.55 27.30 1.09
CA LYS A 59 28.17 26.60 2.23
C LYS A 59 28.41 27.52 3.43
N THR A 60 29.12 28.62 3.20
CA THR A 60 29.46 29.62 4.23
C THR A 60 28.21 30.28 4.84
N THR A 61 27.15 30.48 4.06
CA THR A 61 25.88 31.04 4.55
C THR A 61 25.19 30.09 5.54
N ARG A 62 25.10 28.79 5.22
CA ARG A 62 24.51 27.77 6.10
C ARG A 62 25.34 27.58 7.36
N GLU A 63 26.66 27.48 7.21
CA GLU A 63 27.61 27.45 8.34
C GLU A 63 27.40 28.64 9.29
N ASN A 64 27.19 29.85 8.77
CA ASN A 64 26.91 31.04 9.59
C ASN A 64 25.56 30.95 10.33
N TYR A 65 24.50 30.42 9.71
CA TYR A 65 23.21 30.22 10.39
C TYR A 65 23.30 29.20 11.53
N VAL A 66 23.97 28.07 11.29
CA VAL A 66 24.19 27.02 12.31
C VAL A 66 25.05 27.57 13.46
N ASN A 67 26.13 28.28 13.15
CA ASN A 67 26.96 28.95 14.15
C ASN A 67 26.16 29.95 15.00
N ALA A 68 25.29 30.76 14.38
CA ALA A 68 24.50 31.76 15.09
C ALA A 68 23.50 31.10 16.06
N ALA A 69 22.77 30.07 15.62
CA ALA A 69 21.81 29.35 16.46
C ALA A 69 22.50 28.67 17.67
N LEU A 70 23.55 27.88 17.43
CA LEU A 70 24.19 27.07 18.46
C LEU A 70 25.03 27.89 19.45
N LYS A 71 25.61 29.01 19.00
CA LYS A 71 26.30 29.96 19.88
C LYS A 71 25.34 30.61 20.88
N ASN A 72 24.12 30.96 20.45
CA ASN A 72 23.11 31.52 21.34
C ASN A 72 22.68 30.52 22.42
N ALA A 73 22.62 29.22 22.09
CA ALA A 73 22.27 28.14 23.01
C ALA A 73 23.44 27.58 23.84
N GLN A 74 24.64 28.17 23.73
CA GLN A 74 25.85 27.70 24.44
C GLN A 74 26.19 26.23 24.15
N VAL A 75 26.00 25.80 22.89
CA VAL A 75 26.38 24.46 22.39
C VAL A 75 27.67 24.59 21.58
N SER A 76 28.76 24.06 22.11
CA SER A 76 30.12 24.22 21.57
C SER A 76 30.70 22.98 20.90
N ASN A 77 30.18 21.78 21.20
CA ASN A 77 30.69 20.51 20.69
C ASN A 77 29.79 19.96 19.55
N TRP A 78 30.00 20.47 18.34
CA TRP A 78 29.29 20.06 17.14
C TRP A 78 30.17 20.24 15.89
N THR A 79 29.88 19.51 14.81
CA THR A 79 30.55 19.64 13.51
C THR A 79 29.56 19.44 12.37
N ILE A 80 29.79 20.07 11.20
CA ILE A 80 29.01 19.79 9.98
C ILE A 80 29.75 18.74 9.16
N LEU A 81 29.05 17.66 8.83
CA LEU A 81 29.58 16.55 8.03
C LEU A 81 29.86 17.05 6.61
N GLN A 82 31.09 16.83 6.13
CA GLN A 82 31.53 17.37 4.85
C GLN A 82 30.98 16.53 3.68
N ARG A 83 30.25 17.20 2.78
CA ARG A 83 29.73 16.61 1.54
C ARG A 83 30.87 16.46 0.52
N ASN A 84 31.42 15.26 0.39
CA ASN A 84 32.51 14.94 -0.55
C ASN A 84 31.95 14.25 -1.81
N ASN A 85 31.10 14.95 -2.55
CA ASN A 85 30.36 14.41 -3.69
C ASN A 85 30.15 15.49 -4.78
N PRO A 86 29.62 15.16 -5.97
CA PRO A 86 29.41 16.13 -7.05
C PRO A 86 28.46 17.30 -6.73
N ALA A 87 27.68 17.24 -5.64
CA ALA A 87 26.83 18.34 -5.18
C ALA A 87 27.57 19.38 -4.31
N MET A 88 28.84 19.13 -3.94
CA MET A 88 29.57 19.95 -2.95
C MET A 88 29.78 21.41 -3.37
N GLU A 89 29.95 21.67 -4.66
CA GLU A 89 30.23 23.00 -5.22
C GLU A 89 28.96 23.85 -5.37
N TYR A 90 27.79 23.24 -5.23
CA TYR A 90 26.51 23.90 -5.46
C TYR A 90 25.83 24.33 -4.15
N PRO A 91 24.99 25.39 -4.19
CA PRO A 91 24.09 25.73 -3.09
C PRO A 91 23.25 24.53 -2.67
N SER A 92 22.93 24.45 -1.39
CA SER A 92 22.08 23.39 -0.84
C SER A 92 21.03 23.97 0.08
N ASP A 93 19.93 23.27 0.23
CA ASP A 93 18.83 23.52 1.15
C ASP A 93 18.95 22.69 2.44
N PHE A 94 19.97 21.84 2.60
CA PHE A 94 20.19 21.08 3.83
C PHE A 94 21.67 20.95 4.21
N ASP A 95 21.95 20.72 5.49
CA ASP A 95 23.25 20.25 6.03
C ASP A 95 23.03 19.09 7.01
N VAL A 96 24.06 18.28 7.23
CA VAL A 96 24.10 17.25 8.28
C VAL A 96 24.99 17.73 9.41
N ILE A 97 24.44 17.85 10.62
CA ILE A 97 25.19 18.20 11.83
C ILE A 97 25.42 16.97 12.72
N VAL A 98 26.66 16.79 13.16
CA VAL A 98 27.06 15.83 14.18
C VAL A 98 27.14 16.56 15.53
N PHE A 99 26.34 16.15 16.51
CA PHE A 99 26.42 16.67 17.87
C PHE A 99 27.26 15.76 18.76
N GLY A 100 28.14 16.36 19.58
CA GLY A 100 28.90 15.64 20.61
C GLY A 100 28.22 15.67 21.98
N GLU A 101 27.67 16.82 22.39
CA GLU A 101 26.97 17.03 23.67
C GLU A 101 25.81 18.03 23.50
N LYS A 102 24.90 18.12 24.49
CA LYS A 102 23.71 19.02 24.49
C LYS A 102 22.85 18.92 23.22
N ILE A 103 22.56 17.69 22.81
CA ILE A 103 21.82 17.38 21.57
C ILE A 103 20.44 18.07 21.56
N ARG A 104 19.70 18.00 22.67
CA ARG A 104 18.33 18.52 22.75
C ARG A 104 18.30 20.04 22.62
N GLU A 105 19.15 20.72 23.40
CA GLU A 105 19.29 22.18 23.39
C GLU A 105 19.78 22.69 22.02
N GLY A 106 20.65 21.94 21.35
CA GLY A 106 21.09 22.23 19.99
C GLY A 106 19.99 22.08 18.93
N ILE A 107 19.16 21.04 19.03
CA ILE A 107 18.01 20.82 18.14
C ILE A 107 16.98 21.92 18.31
N ASP A 108 16.60 22.25 19.55
CA ASP A 108 15.58 23.25 19.84
C ASP A 108 16.04 24.64 19.37
N ALA A 109 17.30 25.02 19.62
CA ALA A 109 17.88 26.28 19.14
C ALA A 109 17.96 26.39 17.60
N LEU A 110 18.15 25.26 16.89
CA LEU A 110 18.12 25.23 15.43
C LEU A 110 16.68 25.32 14.89
N ARG A 111 15.69 24.72 15.57
CA ARG A 111 14.26 24.82 15.21
C ARG A 111 13.74 26.24 15.34
N ASP A 112 14.20 26.99 16.33
CA ASP A 112 13.84 28.39 16.56
C ASP A 112 14.48 29.36 15.54
N HIS A 113 15.48 28.93 14.77
CA HIS A 113 16.19 29.81 13.85
C HIS A 113 15.34 30.11 12.58
N PRO A 114 15.11 31.39 12.23
CA PRO A 114 14.10 31.77 11.22
C PRO A 114 14.36 31.26 9.80
N ALA A 115 15.62 30.96 9.45
CA ALA A 115 15.99 30.38 8.15
C ALA A 115 15.89 28.84 8.09
N VAL A 116 15.74 28.17 9.23
CA VAL A 116 15.57 26.70 9.30
C VAL A 116 14.10 26.37 9.06
N ARG A 117 13.83 25.30 8.30
CA ARG A 117 12.50 24.75 8.03
C ARG A 117 12.20 23.59 8.98
N ARG A 118 13.16 22.68 9.17
CA ARG A 118 13.01 21.47 10.00
C ARG A 118 14.36 20.95 10.47
N VAL A 119 14.39 20.36 11.66
CA VAL A 119 15.51 19.53 12.14
C VAL A 119 14.98 18.13 12.43
N THR A 120 15.49 17.16 11.69
CA THR A 120 15.18 15.72 11.81
C THR A 120 16.48 14.95 12.04
N ALA A 121 16.41 13.79 12.67
CA ALA A 121 17.58 12.90 12.72
C ALA A 121 17.80 12.24 11.35
N GLN A 122 19.06 11.93 11.00
CA GLN A 122 19.40 11.24 9.77
C GLN A 122 19.04 9.75 9.85
N ARG A 123 18.61 9.14 8.74
CA ARG A 123 18.35 7.70 8.65
C ARG A 123 19.38 7.00 7.75
N GLN A 124 19.57 5.70 7.96
CA GLN A 124 20.54 4.86 7.27
C GLN A 124 19.90 3.56 6.75
N VAL A 125 19.04 3.73 5.75
CA VAL A 125 18.36 2.65 5.02
C VAL A 125 19.31 1.54 4.55
N GLN A 126 19.13 0.32 5.06
CA GLN A 126 19.76 -0.89 4.52
C GLN A 126 18.74 -1.72 3.72
N ARG A 127 19.11 -2.15 2.51
CA ARG A 127 18.24 -2.87 1.58
C ARG A 127 18.88 -4.16 1.07
N THR A 128 18.72 -5.28 1.78
CA THR A 128 19.26 -6.56 1.31
C THR A 128 18.45 -7.10 0.13
N ILE A 129 19.07 -7.17 -1.05
CA ILE A 129 18.55 -7.84 -2.24
C ILE A 129 18.99 -9.30 -2.22
N LYS A 130 18.04 -10.23 -2.32
CA LYS A 130 18.30 -11.67 -2.47
C LYS A 130 17.74 -12.16 -3.81
N TYR A 131 18.56 -12.90 -4.55
CA TYR A 131 18.17 -13.56 -5.78
C TYR A 131 17.78 -15.01 -5.47
N VAL A 132 16.49 -15.32 -5.52
CA VAL A 132 15.94 -16.66 -5.22
C VAL A 132 15.52 -17.31 -6.53
N ARG A 133 15.99 -18.53 -6.80
CA ARG A 133 15.61 -19.27 -8.01
C ARG A 133 14.15 -19.71 -7.90
N GLU A 134 13.37 -19.54 -8.97
CA GLU A 134 11.95 -19.92 -8.96
C GLU A 134 11.73 -21.44 -8.72
N ASP A 135 12.74 -22.27 -8.96
CA ASP A 135 12.73 -23.73 -8.71
C ASP A 135 12.99 -24.11 -7.23
N ASP A 136 13.63 -23.24 -6.43
CA ASP A 136 14.05 -23.51 -5.03
C ASP A 136 12.97 -23.13 -3.99
N CYS A 137 11.69 -23.21 -4.38
CA CYS A 137 10.56 -23.03 -3.47
C CYS A 137 10.49 -24.18 -2.44
N GLY A 138 11.18 -23.98 -1.31
CA GLY A 138 11.15 -24.90 -0.16
C GLY A 138 9.74 -25.13 0.41
N PRO A 139 9.58 -26.05 1.39
CA PRO A 139 8.27 -26.56 1.82
C PRO A 139 7.26 -25.48 2.22
N SER A 140 7.74 -24.36 2.78
CA SER A 140 6.95 -23.20 3.21
C SER A 140 6.25 -22.48 2.05
N GLY A 141 6.81 -22.51 0.83
CA GLY A 141 6.25 -21.85 -0.35
C GLY A 141 5.02 -22.54 -0.95
N CYS A 142 4.69 -23.77 -0.51
CA CYS A 142 3.63 -24.59 -1.10
C CYS A 142 2.27 -24.53 -0.37
N MET A 143 2.15 -23.80 0.75
CA MET A 143 0.88 -23.77 1.52
C MET A 143 -0.28 -23.03 0.83
N TYR A 144 -0.02 -22.21 -0.18
CA TYR A 144 -1.05 -21.57 -1.02
C TYR A 144 -1.46 -22.40 -2.26
N SER A 145 -1.43 -23.73 -2.14
CA SER A 145 -1.94 -24.68 -3.16
C SER A 145 -3.40 -25.13 -2.91
N GLY A 146 -4.05 -24.61 -1.86
CA GLY A 146 -5.40 -25.01 -1.42
C GLY A 146 -6.56 -24.72 -2.37
N TRP A 147 -6.39 -23.84 -3.38
CA TRP A 147 -7.44 -23.53 -4.37
C TRP A 147 -7.51 -24.58 -5.50
N ARG A 148 -7.69 -25.85 -5.14
CA ARG A 148 -8.16 -26.87 -6.10
C ARG A 148 -9.66 -26.67 -6.33
N ASN A 149 -9.99 -26.32 -7.58
CA ASN A 149 -11.35 -26.26 -8.12
C ASN A 149 -12.29 -27.28 -7.46
N HIS A 150 -13.28 -26.80 -6.71
CA HIS A 150 -14.43 -27.61 -6.35
C HIS A 150 -15.12 -28.06 -7.63
N ARG A 151 -14.92 -29.34 -7.98
CA ARG A 151 -15.68 -30.01 -9.03
C ARG A 151 -17.16 -29.93 -8.65
N ARG A 152 -17.93 -29.08 -9.33
CA ARG A 152 -19.39 -29.14 -9.31
C ARG A 152 -19.80 -30.53 -9.82
N SER A 153 -20.10 -31.44 -8.88
CA SER A 153 -20.72 -32.73 -9.21
C SER A 153 -22.14 -32.46 -9.69
N ARG A 154 -22.31 -32.31 -11.00
CA ARG A 154 -23.63 -32.38 -11.62
C ARG A 154 -23.95 -33.84 -11.88
N VAL A 155 -24.71 -34.44 -10.97
CA VAL A 155 -25.51 -35.63 -11.27
C VAL A 155 -26.54 -35.22 -12.32
N LEU A 156 -26.50 -35.83 -13.50
CA LEU A 156 -27.63 -35.79 -14.44
C LEU A 156 -27.64 -37.02 -15.33
N HIS A 157 -28.85 -37.49 -15.61
CA HIS A 157 -29.13 -38.81 -16.15
C HIS A 157 -28.53 -39.08 -17.53
N SER A 158 -28.30 -40.37 -17.79
CA SER A 158 -28.08 -40.92 -19.11
C SER A 158 -29.18 -40.51 -20.10
N LEU A 159 -28.81 -40.03 -21.28
CA LEU A 159 -29.49 -40.40 -22.51
C LEU A 159 -28.50 -40.37 -23.69
N ARG A 160 -28.71 -41.30 -24.62
CA ARG A 160 -27.71 -41.80 -25.56
C ARG A 160 -28.13 -41.43 -26.98
N LYS A 161 -27.36 -40.59 -27.69
CA LYS A 161 -27.34 -40.61 -29.16
C LYS A 161 -26.06 -40.00 -29.74
N THR A 162 -25.54 -40.67 -30.76
CA THR A 162 -24.31 -40.35 -31.48
C THR A 162 -24.60 -39.51 -32.72
N ARG A 163 -23.67 -38.63 -33.09
CA ARG A 163 -23.25 -38.44 -34.49
C ARG A 163 -21.88 -37.79 -34.60
N ASP A 164 -21.23 -38.06 -35.73
CA ASP A 164 -19.77 -38.05 -35.90
C ASP A 164 -19.12 -36.72 -36.35
N ASN A 165 -17.81 -36.68 -36.05
CA ASN A 165 -16.71 -36.09 -36.83
C ASN A 165 -16.54 -34.57 -36.99
N GLY A 166 -15.30 -34.12 -36.70
CA GLY A 166 -14.71 -32.96 -37.38
C GLY A 166 -13.75 -32.06 -36.59
N GLY A 167 -12.76 -32.58 -35.85
CA GLY A 167 -11.83 -31.71 -35.12
C GLY A 167 -10.50 -32.35 -34.71
N TYR A 168 -9.45 -32.15 -35.51
CA TYR A 168 -8.09 -32.62 -35.21
C TYR A 168 -7.51 -31.93 -33.95
N THR A 169 -7.17 -32.71 -32.92
CA THR A 169 -6.45 -32.23 -31.73
C THR A 169 -4.94 -32.27 -31.94
N SER A 170 -4.39 -31.29 -32.68
CA SER A 170 -2.94 -31.09 -32.69
C SER A 170 -2.48 -30.53 -31.33
N ARG A 171 -1.97 -31.39 -30.44
CA ARG A 171 -1.22 -30.95 -29.24
C ARG A 171 0.10 -30.32 -29.68
N LYS A 172 0.08 -29.06 -30.11
CA LYS A 172 1.30 -28.26 -30.17
C LYS A 172 1.75 -27.98 -28.74
N LEU A 173 2.84 -28.63 -28.33
CA LEU A 173 3.69 -28.13 -27.25
C LEU A 173 4.14 -26.73 -27.65
N LEU A 174 3.54 -25.72 -27.03
CA LEU A 174 3.99 -24.33 -27.15
C LEU A 174 5.31 -24.20 -26.40
N ARG A 175 6.42 -24.45 -27.11
CA ARG A 175 7.70 -23.83 -26.75
C ARG A 175 7.46 -22.32 -26.77
N THR A 176 7.43 -21.71 -25.59
CA THR A 176 7.42 -20.26 -25.41
C THR A 176 8.72 -19.71 -25.96
N VAL A 177 8.68 -19.18 -27.18
CA VAL A 177 9.71 -18.25 -27.66
C VAL A 177 9.73 -17.11 -26.63
N PRO A 178 10.87 -16.81 -25.97
CA PRO A 178 10.94 -15.75 -24.98
C PRO A 178 10.65 -14.43 -25.68
N ARG A 179 9.43 -13.91 -25.49
CA ARG A 179 9.02 -12.66 -26.12
C ARG A 179 9.71 -11.50 -25.43
N GLN A 180 10.44 -10.72 -26.20
CA GLN A 180 11.05 -9.51 -25.69
C GLN A 180 9.96 -8.49 -25.30
N ILE A 181 10.09 -7.92 -24.11
CA ILE A 181 9.09 -7.04 -23.50
C ILE A 181 8.76 -5.81 -24.37
N THR A 182 9.77 -5.26 -25.05
CA THR A 182 9.65 -4.14 -25.99
C THR A 182 8.69 -4.45 -27.13
N SER A 183 8.81 -5.62 -27.77
CA SER A 183 7.89 -6.07 -28.83
C SER A 183 6.49 -6.38 -28.29
N VAL A 184 6.36 -6.85 -27.05
CA VAL A 184 5.04 -7.12 -26.44
C VAL A 184 4.29 -5.81 -26.17
N LEU A 185 5.01 -4.75 -25.80
CA LEU A 185 4.48 -3.39 -25.63
C LEU A 185 4.57 -2.52 -26.90
N LYS A 186 4.93 -3.10 -28.05
CA LYS A 186 4.99 -2.47 -29.38
C LYS A 186 5.98 -1.29 -29.53
N ALA A 187 7.06 -1.27 -28.75
CA ALA A 187 8.09 -0.23 -28.85
C ALA A 187 8.78 -0.18 -30.23
N ASP A 188 8.82 -1.32 -30.93
CA ASP A 188 9.32 -1.46 -32.30
C ASP A 188 8.59 -0.57 -33.32
N LEU A 189 7.29 -0.32 -33.11
CA LEU A 189 6.54 0.63 -33.93
C LEU A 189 7.05 2.07 -33.76
N LEU A 190 7.40 2.47 -32.53
CA LEU A 190 7.92 3.82 -32.26
C LEU A 190 9.36 3.97 -32.79
N TRP A 191 10.21 2.95 -32.62
CA TRP A 191 11.55 2.93 -33.22
C TRP A 191 11.50 3.08 -34.74
N SER A 192 10.52 2.46 -35.42
CA SER A 192 10.34 2.59 -36.87
C SER A 192 9.97 4.02 -37.33
N LEU A 193 9.52 4.88 -36.42
CA LEU A 193 9.20 6.28 -36.65
C LEU A 193 10.36 7.23 -36.29
N GLY A 194 11.50 6.70 -35.86
CA GLY A 194 12.65 7.47 -35.37
C GLY A 194 12.53 7.94 -33.92
N VAL A 195 11.54 7.43 -33.17
CA VAL A 195 11.35 7.71 -31.74
C VAL A 195 12.12 6.64 -30.97
N THR A 196 13.27 6.98 -30.38
CA THR A 196 14.21 6.00 -29.78
C THR A 196 14.73 6.36 -28.38
N GLY A 197 14.25 7.46 -27.79
CA GLY A 197 14.75 8.02 -26.53
C GLY A 197 15.74 9.18 -26.69
N GLU A 198 16.10 9.54 -27.92
CA GLU A 198 17.12 10.56 -28.18
C GLU A 198 16.85 11.91 -27.48
N GLY A 199 17.88 12.42 -26.80
CA GLY A 199 17.86 13.70 -26.11
C GLY A 199 17.20 13.70 -24.73
N ILE A 200 16.58 12.60 -24.31
CA ILE A 200 15.96 12.46 -22.99
C ILE A 200 16.98 11.96 -21.97
N LYS A 201 17.12 12.67 -20.84
CA LYS A 201 18.00 12.26 -19.74
C LYS A 201 17.23 11.39 -18.76
N VAL A 202 17.74 10.18 -18.54
CA VAL A 202 17.15 9.23 -17.58
C VAL A 202 18.13 8.98 -16.45
N ALA A 203 17.73 9.35 -15.23
CA ALA A 203 18.49 9.02 -14.02
C ALA A 203 18.06 7.68 -13.44
N VAL A 204 19.03 6.87 -13.06
CA VAL A 204 18.84 5.59 -12.36
C VAL A 204 19.57 5.68 -11.02
N PHE A 205 18.81 5.66 -9.94
CA PHE A 205 19.32 5.66 -8.57
C PHE A 205 19.28 4.22 -8.06
N ASP A 206 20.43 3.56 -8.02
CA ASP A 206 20.52 2.12 -7.74
C ASP A 206 21.95 1.73 -7.29
N THR A 207 22.33 0.46 -7.44
CA THR A 207 23.65 -0.08 -7.06
C THR A 207 24.81 0.32 -8.00
N GLY A 208 24.52 1.01 -9.10
CA GLY A 208 25.50 1.50 -10.08
C GLY A 208 25.26 0.95 -11.49
N LEU A 209 26.31 0.98 -12.32
CA LEU A 209 26.32 0.36 -13.65
C LEU A 209 27.73 -0.17 -13.99
N ALA A 210 27.84 -1.38 -14.52
CA ALA A 210 29.11 -1.96 -14.95
C ALA A 210 29.79 -1.15 -16.10
N ARG A 211 31.06 -0.75 -15.89
CA ARG A 211 31.81 0.22 -16.73
C ARG A 211 31.91 -0.13 -18.22
N HIS A 212 32.13 -1.40 -18.55
CA HIS A 212 32.48 -1.85 -19.91
C HIS A 212 31.40 -2.77 -20.52
N HIS A 213 30.15 -2.61 -20.09
CA HIS A 213 29.08 -3.51 -20.50
C HIS A 213 28.58 -3.20 -21.94
N PRO A 214 28.61 -4.18 -22.87
CA PRO A 214 28.50 -3.93 -24.32
C PRO A 214 27.12 -3.44 -24.79
N HIS A 215 26.07 -3.59 -23.96
CA HIS A 215 24.71 -3.18 -24.33
C HIS A 215 24.49 -1.65 -24.28
N PHE A 216 25.38 -0.87 -23.66
CA PHE A 216 25.14 0.55 -23.40
C PHE A 216 25.98 1.45 -24.30
N GLY A 217 25.32 2.36 -25.03
CA GLY A 217 25.99 3.29 -25.96
C GLY A 217 25.97 4.77 -25.56
N ARG A 218 25.12 5.17 -24.61
CA ARG A 218 24.91 6.58 -24.20
C ARG A 218 24.86 6.74 -22.67
N VAL A 219 25.90 6.26 -21.99
CA VAL A 219 26.12 6.60 -20.57
C VAL A 219 26.82 7.94 -20.51
N ARG A 220 26.12 8.99 -20.06
CA ARG A 220 26.68 10.34 -19.93
C ARG A 220 27.45 10.52 -18.64
N GLU A 221 26.95 9.91 -17.57
CA GLU A 221 27.43 10.15 -16.22
C GLU A 221 27.27 8.91 -15.36
N ARG A 222 28.27 8.66 -14.52
CA ARG A 222 28.24 7.72 -13.40
C ARG A 222 28.81 8.47 -12.20
N THR A 223 28.06 8.56 -11.11
CA THR A 223 28.48 9.25 -9.88
C THR A 223 28.27 8.36 -8.67
N ASP A 224 29.20 8.43 -7.72
CA ASP A 224 29.09 7.82 -6.41
C ASP A 224 28.61 8.85 -5.39
N TRP A 225 27.67 8.43 -4.53
CA TRP A 225 27.15 9.20 -3.40
C TRP A 225 27.43 8.51 -2.06
N THR A 226 27.99 7.28 -2.06
CA THR A 226 28.20 6.47 -0.85
C THR A 226 29.56 6.70 -0.17
N GLY A 227 30.51 7.28 -0.91
CA GLY A 227 31.87 7.52 -0.41
C GLY A 227 32.80 6.32 -0.49
N GLU A 228 32.37 5.20 -1.08
CA GLU A 228 33.24 4.05 -1.38
C GLU A 228 34.21 4.31 -2.53
N ASN A 229 34.01 5.41 -3.29
CA ASN A 229 34.83 5.81 -4.44
C ASN A 229 34.82 4.79 -5.59
N THR A 230 33.71 4.06 -5.74
CA THR A 230 33.48 3.13 -6.85
C THR A 230 32.22 3.53 -7.63
N LEU A 231 32.26 3.30 -8.95
CA LEU A 231 31.14 3.55 -9.86
C LEU A 231 30.54 2.24 -10.40
N ASP A 232 31.22 1.12 -10.18
CA ASP A 232 30.86 -0.19 -10.70
C ASP A 232 29.79 -0.87 -9.84
N ASP A 233 28.99 -1.70 -10.49
CA ASP A 233 27.84 -2.37 -9.88
C ASP A 233 28.24 -3.79 -9.44
N ALA A 234 28.58 -3.98 -8.17
CA ALA A 234 28.93 -5.32 -7.66
C ALA A 234 27.71 -6.26 -7.54
N LEU A 235 26.50 -5.70 -7.46
CA LEU A 235 25.26 -6.43 -7.15
C LEU A 235 24.44 -6.80 -8.40
N GLY A 236 24.67 -6.11 -9.51
CA GLY A 236 24.05 -6.35 -10.82
C GLY A 236 22.60 -5.87 -10.96
N HIS A 237 22.04 -5.21 -9.95
CA HIS A 237 20.65 -4.73 -9.97
C HIS A 237 20.53 -3.45 -10.82
N GLY A 238 21.35 -2.43 -10.54
CA GLY A 238 21.39 -1.19 -11.32
C GLY A 238 21.73 -1.42 -12.81
N THR A 239 22.64 -2.34 -13.12
CA THR A 239 22.96 -2.75 -14.50
C THR A 239 21.76 -3.37 -15.22
N PHE A 240 20.97 -4.20 -14.53
CA PHE A 240 19.75 -4.77 -15.09
C PHE A 240 18.68 -3.69 -15.31
N VAL A 241 18.45 -2.81 -14.33
CA VAL A 241 17.48 -1.70 -14.37
C VAL A 241 17.80 -0.75 -15.53
N ALA A 242 19.06 -0.31 -15.65
CA ALA A 242 19.51 0.50 -16.78
C ALA A 242 19.35 -0.25 -18.12
N GLY A 243 19.57 -1.57 -18.13
CA GLY A 243 19.39 -2.43 -19.30
C GLY A 243 17.97 -2.41 -19.84
N VAL A 244 16.97 -2.58 -18.98
CA VAL A 244 15.53 -2.50 -19.35
C VAL A 244 15.17 -1.12 -19.92
N ILE A 245 15.83 -0.05 -19.46
CA ILE A 245 15.62 1.32 -19.95
C ILE A 245 16.25 1.51 -21.34
N ALA A 246 17.56 1.30 -21.51
CA ALA A 246 18.31 1.79 -22.69
C ALA A 246 19.35 0.82 -23.29
N SER A 247 19.21 -0.50 -23.06
CA SER A 247 20.05 -1.50 -23.74
C SER A 247 19.86 -1.50 -25.27
N ARG A 248 20.97 -1.64 -26.01
CA ARG A 248 21.03 -1.63 -27.49
C ARG A 248 21.25 -2.99 -28.15
N SER A 249 21.57 -4.03 -27.38
CA SER A 249 21.85 -5.38 -27.91
C SER A 249 21.27 -6.48 -27.01
N ASP A 250 21.05 -7.66 -27.60
CA ASP A 250 20.55 -8.93 -27.03
C ASP A 250 19.22 -8.89 -26.25
N CYS A 251 19.12 -8.05 -25.24
CA CYS A 251 17.90 -7.68 -24.51
C CYS A 251 17.75 -6.17 -24.62
N LEU A 252 17.23 -5.69 -25.76
CA LEU A 252 17.01 -4.25 -26.00
C LEU A 252 16.06 -3.68 -24.93
N GLY A 253 16.42 -2.50 -24.42
CA GLY A 253 15.57 -1.66 -23.60
C GLY A 253 14.61 -0.84 -24.46
N PHE A 254 13.75 -0.05 -23.82
CA PHE A 254 12.74 0.76 -24.52
C PHE A 254 13.31 1.97 -25.26
N ALA A 255 14.29 2.65 -24.66
CA ALA A 255 14.83 3.92 -25.11
C ALA A 255 16.35 3.81 -25.38
N PRO A 256 16.78 3.05 -26.41
CA PRO A 256 18.19 2.77 -26.69
C PRO A 256 19.08 4.00 -26.97
N ASP A 257 18.48 5.16 -27.25
CA ASP A 257 19.18 6.41 -27.54
C ASP A 257 19.06 7.47 -26.42
N ALA A 258 18.45 7.11 -25.28
CA ALA A 258 18.40 7.97 -24.09
C ALA A 258 19.79 8.18 -23.47
N ASP A 259 19.96 9.34 -22.85
CA ASP A 259 21.17 9.73 -22.14
C ASP A 259 21.06 9.24 -20.67
N LEU A 260 21.80 8.17 -20.34
CA LEU A 260 21.79 7.58 -19.00
C LEU A 260 22.69 8.37 -18.03
N HIS A 261 22.11 8.73 -16.88
CA HIS A 261 22.80 9.26 -15.70
C HIS A 261 22.66 8.24 -14.57
N ILE A 262 23.76 7.60 -14.15
CA ILE A 262 23.71 6.52 -13.16
C ILE A 262 24.23 7.03 -11.82
N PHE A 263 23.35 7.12 -10.84
CA PHE A 263 23.67 7.60 -9.50
C PHE A 263 23.71 6.39 -8.57
N ARG A 264 24.93 6.01 -8.14
CA ARG A 264 25.11 4.96 -7.14
C ARG A 264 24.82 5.55 -5.77
N VAL A 265 23.71 5.10 -5.18
CA VAL A 265 23.25 5.57 -3.86
C VAL A 265 23.20 4.45 -2.81
N PHE A 266 23.55 3.21 -3.19
CA PHE A 266 23.72 2.07 -2.28
C PHE A 266 25.14 1.55 -2.32
N THR A 267 25.69 1.22 -1.15
CA THR A 267 26.99 0.56 -1.01
C THR A 267 26.94 -0.88 -1.51
N ASP A 268 28.09 -1.55 -1.60
CA ASP A 268 28.13 -2.99 -1.91
C ASP A 268 27.52 -3.82 -0.75
N ASN A 269 27.56 -3.28 0.47
CA ASN A 269 26.83 -3.80 1.65
C ASN A 269 25.34 -3.39 1.68
N GLN A 270 24.87 -2.70 0.63
CA GLN A 270 23.48 -2.28 0.40
C GLN A 270 22.92 -1.31 1.45
N VAL A 271 23.80 -0.46 1.99
CA VAL A 271 23.48 0.64 2.90
C VAL A 271 23.38 1.96 2.12
N SER A 272 22.46 2.83 2.54
CA SER A 272 22.28 4.19 2.04
C SER A 272 21.91 5.13 3.20
N TYR A 273 22.07 6.44 3.04
CA TYR A 273 21.60 7.44 4.01
C TYR A 273 20.66 8.44 3.32
N THR A 274 19.69 8.96 4.06
CA THR A 274 18.78 10.03 3.57
C THR A 274 19.54 11.18 2.92
N SER A 275 20.62 11.65 3.57
CA SER A 275 21.44 12.76 3.09
C SER A 275 22.07 12.51 1.71
N TRP A 276 22.40 11.26 1.38
CA TRP A 276 22.90 10.89 0.04
C TRP A 276 21.82 11.00 -1.02
N PHE A 277 20.58 10.60 -0.72
CA PHE A 277 19.44 10.84 -1.60
C PHE A 277 19.17 12.33 -1.78
N LEU A 278 19.18 13.13 -0.71
CA LEU A 278 18.94 14.58 -0.80
C LEU A 278 19.96 15.29 -1.70
N ASP A 279 21.25 14.99 -1.54
CA ASP A 279 22.32 15.53 -2.39
C ASP A 279 22.19 15.06 -3.86
N ALA A 280 21.92 13.77 -4.07
CA ALA A 280 21.74 13.20 -5.40
C ALA A 280 20.48 13.74 -6.11
N PHE A 281 19.39 13.99 -5.37
CA PHE A 281 18.17 14.64 -5.87
C PHE A 281 18.40 16.12 -6.21
N ASN A 282 19.07 16.88 -5.33
CA ASN A 282 19.51 18.24 -5.64
C ASN A 282 20.33 18.27 -6.93
N TYR A 283 21.29 17.35 -7.09
CA TYR A 283 22.10 17.24 -8.30
C TYR A 283 21.29 16.83 -9.54
N ALA A 284 20.28 15.97 -9.42
CA ALA A 284 19.37 15.61 -10.52
C ALA A 284 18.58 16.83 -11.03
N ILE A 285 18.10 17.69 -10.12
CA ILE A 285 17.43 18.96 -10.45
C ILE A 285 18.39 19.85 -11.26
N MET A 286 19.61 20.04 -10.77
CA MET A 286 20.61 20.90 -11.42
C MET A 286 21.08 20.35 -12.78
N ARG A 287 21.19 19.03 -12.92
CA ARG A 287 21.45 18.37 -14.21
C ARG A 287 20.25 18.42 -15.17
N LYS A 288 19.08 18.87 -14.71
CA LYS A 288 17.80 18.89 -15.47
C LYS A 288 17.52 17.52 -16.08
N ILE A 289 17.43 16.52 -15.20
CA ILE A 289 17.00 15.17 -15.54
C ILE A 289 15.52 15.20 -15.95
N ASP A 290 15.17 14.51 -17.03
CA ASP A 290 13.78 14.46 -17.53
C ASP A 290 12.98 13.35 -16.81
N VAL A 291 13.58 12.17 -16.63
CA VAL A 291 12.94 10.99 -16.01
C VAL A 291 13.86 10.40 -14.93
N LEU A 292 13.31 10.08 -13.76
CA LEU A 292 14.04 9.50 -12.63
C LEU A 292 13.37 8.18 -12.20
N ASN A 293 14.11 7.08 -12.26
CA ASN A 293 13.65 5.76 -11.85
C ASN A 293 14.19 5.38 -10.46
N LEU A 294 13.28 5.16 -9.51
CA LEU A 294 13.52 4.58 -8.19
C LEU A 294 12.98 3.14 -8.16
N SER A 295 13.80 2.18 -8.59
CA SER A 295 13.49 0.72 -8.51
C SER A 295 13.59 0.17 -7.08
N ILE A 296 13.23 1.00 -6.10
CA ILE A 296 13.52 0.90 -4.66
C ILE A 296 12.31 1.50 -3.94
N GLY A 297 11.94 0.89 -2.82
CA GLY A 297 10.97 1.45 -1.90
C GLY A 297 11.10 0.80 -0.53
N GLY A 298 10.54 1.47 0.47
CA GLY A 298 10.42 1.00 1.85
C GLY A 298 9.35 1.79 2.61
N PRO A 299 8.99 1.39 3.83
CA PRO A 299 7.97 2.05 4.63
C PRO A 299 8.54 3.30 5.32
N ASP A 300 8.88 4.34 4.56
CA ASP A 300 9.40 5.59 5.14
C ASP A 300 8.86 6.88 4.50
N PHE A 301 7.52 6.99 4.49
CA PHE A 301 6.87 8.30 4.34
C PHE A 301 7.10 9.23 5.57
N MET A 302 7.76 8.74 6.62
CA MET A 302 8.07 9.48 7.85
C MET A 302 9.42 10.22 7.77
N ASP A 303 10.30 9.87 6.82
CA ASP A 303 11.45 10.66 6.41
C ASP A 303 10.99 11.90 5.63
N HIS A 304 10.45 12.87 6.37
CA HIS A 304 9.92 14.11 5.81
C HIS A 304 10.92 14.85 4.90
N PRO A 305 12.24 14.94 5.18
CA PRO A 305 13.21 15.44 4.21
C PRO A 305 13.18 14.74 2.85
N PHE A 306 13.11 13.41 2.83
CA PHE A 306 13.04 12.63 1.58
C PHE A 306 11.72 12.92 0.82
N VAL A 307 10.59 12.92 1.51
CA VAL A 307 9.27 13.22 0.91
C VAL A 307 9.18 14.67 0.40
N ASP A 308 9.64 15.65 1.18
CA ASP A 308 9.74 17.06 0.76
C ASP A 308 10.56 17.18 -0.54
N LYS A 309 11.66 16.43 -0.66
CA LYS A 309 12.55 16.43 -1.84
C LYS A 309 11.94 15.70 -3.05
N VAL A 310 11.12 14.66 -2.84
CA VAL A 310 10.32 14.00 -3.90
C VAL A 310 9.34 15.00 -4.52
N TRP A 311 8.66 15.82 -3.70
CA TRP A 311 7.78 16.87 -4.22
C TRP A 311 8.56 17.96 -4.98
N GLU A 312 9.72 18.38 -4.46
CA GLU A 312 10.57 19.37 -5.14
C GLU A 312 11.13 18.89 -6.48
N LEU A 313 11.52 17.61 -6.60
CA LEU A 313 11.90 17.00 -7.89
C LEU A 313 10.76 17.13 -8.91
N SER A 314 9.54 16.80 -8.49
CA SER A 314 8.36 16.90 -9.34
C SER A 314 8.07 18.36 -9.73
N ALA A 315 8.16 19.31 -8.78
CA ALA A 315 8.05 20.75 -9.06
C ALA A 315 9.05 21.22 -10.13
N ASN A 316 10.29 20.70 -10.08
CA ASN A 316 11.33 20.92 -11.09
C ASN A 316 11.18 20.09 -12.38
N LYS A 317 9.97 19.58 -12.65
CA LYS A 317 9.55 18.84 -13.86
C LYS A 317 10.23 17.47 -14.04
N VAL A 318 10.86 16.92 -13.00
CA VAL A 318 11.44 15.56 -13.03
C VAL A 318 10.32 14.52 -12.92
N ILE A 319 10.16 13.67 -13.93
CA ILE A 319 9.12 12.62 -13.93
C ILE A 319 9.62 11.43 -13.10
N MET A 320 9.06 11.24 -11.91
CA MET A 320 9.45 10.18 -10.98
C MET A 320 8.64 8.90 -11.18
N VAL A 321 9.34 7.78 -11.36
CA VAL A 321 8.77 6.43 -11.48
C VAL A 321 9.32 5.56 -10.36
N SER A 322 8.46 4.84 -9.64
CA SER A 322 8.87 3.98 -8.53
C SER A 322 8.10 2.66 -8.46
N ALA A 323 8.77 1.63 -7.92
CA ALA A 323 8.22 0.30 -7.73
C ALA A 323 7.29 0.23 -6.50
N ILE A 324 6.09 -0.33 -6.65
CA ILE A 324 5.06 -0.28 -5.59
C ILE A 324 5.35 -1.14 -4.33
N GLY A 325 6.36 -2.02 -4.37
CA GLY A 325 6.70 -2.99 -3.31
C GLY A 325 6.62 -4.45 -3.78
N ASN A 326 7.18 -5.39 -3.01
CA ASN A 326 7.27 -6.81 -3.39
C ASN A 326 6.65 -7.78 -2.37
N ASP A 327 5.81 -7.21 -1.51
CA ASP A 327 5.34 -7.77 -0.25
C ASP A 327 3.88 -8.25 -0.37
N GLY A 328 3.36 -8.26 -1.61
CA GLY A 328 2.09 -8.87 -1.96
C GLY A 328 2.07 -10.40 -1.80
N PRO A 329 0.87 -11.02 -1.74
CA PRO A 329 -0.39 -10.49 -2.24
C PRO A 329 -1.31 -9.86 -1.18
N LEU A 330 -0.82 -9.63 0.04
CA LEU A 330 -1.58 -8.96 1.10
C LEU A 330 -1.90 -7.51 0.72
N TYR A 331 -2.99 -6.98 1.26
CA TYR A 331 -3.46 -5.61 1.02
C TYR A 331 -2.91 -4.70 2.12
N GLY A 332 -2.54 -3.47 1.78
CA GLY A 332 -1.84 -2.55 2.70
C GLY A 332 -0.32 -2.65 2.61
N THR A 333 0.21 -3.25 1.53
CA THR A 333 1.64 -3.57 1.37
C THR A 333 2.42 -2.57 0.52
N LEU A 334 1.88 -1.36 0.32
CA LEU A 334 2.46 -0.34 -0.56
C LEU A 334 3.69 0.33 0.07
N ASN A 335 4.75 0.52 -0.71
CA ASN A 335 5.98 1.15 -0.24
C ASN A 335 6.14 2.61 -0.73
N ASN A 336 6.78 3.44 0.09
CA ASN A 336 7.18 4.80 -0.28
C ASN A 336 8.44 4.76 -1.18
N PRO A 337 8.61 5.67 -2.16
CA PRO A 337 7.74 6.79 -2.53
C PRO A 337 6.67 6.47 -3.58
N ALA A 338 6.48 5.20 -3.96
CA ALA A 338 5.48 4.82 -4.96
C ALA A 338 4.02 5.09 -4.52
N ASP A 339 3.78 5.28 -3.23
CA ASP A 339 2.49 5.67 -2.62
C ASP A 339 2.15 7.17 -2.78
N GLN A 340 3.13 8.03 -3.09
CA GLN A 340 2.96 9.48 -3.21
C GLN A 340 2.12 9.90 -4.42
N MET A 341 1.45 11.06 -4.33
CA MET A 341 0.52 11.51 -5.39
C MET A 341 1.21 11.83 -6.70
N ASP A 342 2.35 12.54 -6.69
CA ASP A 342 3.06 12.96 -7.90
C ASP A 342 3.95 11.86 -8.49
N VAL A 343 4.25 10.80 -7.73
CA VAL A 343 5.06 9.67 -8.19
C VAL A 343 4.19 8.69 -8.96
N ILE A 344 4.75 8.14 -10.04
CA ILE A 344 4.14 7.08 -10.84
C ILE A 344 4.52 5.73 -10.21
N GLY A 345 3.62 5.20 -9.38
CA GLY A 345 3.78 3.94 -8.66
C GLY A 345 3.37 2.75 -9.52
N VAL A 346 4.31 1.83 -9.77
CA VAL A 346 4.17 0.75 -10.77
C VAL A 346 4.07 -0.63 -10.11
N GLY A 347 2.97 -1.33 -10.38
CA GLY A 347 2.80 -2.75 -10.02
C GLY A 347 3.21 -3.73 -11.12
N GLY A 348 3.45 -4.99 -10.72
CA GLY A 348 3.99 -6.04 -11.59
C GLY A 348 2.96 -7.06 -12.07
N ILE A 349 2.98 -7.40 -13.36
CA ILE A 349 2.21 -8.52 -13.95
C ILE A 349 3.12 -9.58 -14.59
N GLY A 350 2.58 -10.78 -14.77
CA GLY A 350 3.16 -11.83 -15.60
C GLY A 350 2.84 -11.67 -17.09
N PHE A 351 3.53 -12.43 -17.95
CA PHE A 351 3.27 -12.48 -19.40
C PHE A 351 1.89 -13.06 -19.78
N ASP A 352 1.16 -13.61 -18.81
CA ASP A 352 -0.21 -14.08 -18.90
C ASP A 352 -1.26 -13.01 -18.51
N ASP A 353 -0.84 -11.75 -18.38
CA ASP A 353 -1.65 -10.59 -17.98
C ASP A 353 -2.30 -10.74 -16.58
N ARG A 354 -1.76 -11.58 -15.70
CA ARG A 354 -2.16 -11.67 -14.28
C ARG A 354 -1.26 -10.83 -13.38
N ILE A 355 -1.85 -10.18 -12.36
CA ILE A 355 -1.09 -9.49 -11.31
C ILE A 355 -0.15 -10.50 -10.64
N ALA A 356 1.14 -10.18 -10.60
CA ALA A 356 2.15 -11.04 -9.99
C ALA A 356 1.89 -11.18 -8.48
N LYS A 357 2.11 -12.37 -7.91
CA LYS A 357 1.81 -12.61 -6.48
C LYS A 357 2.56 -11.63 -5.57
N PHE A 358 3.85 -11.42 -5.84
CA PHE A 358 4.71 -10.50 -5.10
C PHE A 358 4.29 -9.02 -5.24
N SER A 359 3.54 -8.62 -6.27
CA SER A 359 3.22 -7.19 -6.41
C SER A 359 2.39 -6.71 -5.23
N SER A 360 2.94 -5.76 -4.48
CA SER A 360 2.23 -5.03 -3.44
C SER A 360 0.97 -4.36 -3.99
N ARG A 361 -0.03 -4.20 -3.12
CA ARG A 361 -1.39 -3.78 -3.47
C ARG A 361 -2.17 -3.27 -2.26
N GLY A 362 -3.34 -2.71 -2.52
CA GLY A 362 -4.20 -2.10 -1.50
C GLY A 362 -4.24 -0.59 -1.63
N MET A 363 -4.84 0.06 -0.65
CA MET A 363 -4.88 1.52 -0.54
C MET A 363 -3.67 2.04 0.25
N THR A 364 -3.40 3.33 0.15
CA THR A 364 -2.38 4.01 0.99
C THR A 364 -2.75 3.88 2.48
N THR A 365 -1.86 3.31 3.28
CA THR A 365 -2.15 2.98 4.68
C THR A 365 -2.16 4.19 5.61
N TRP A 366 -1.35 5.21 5.33
CA TRP A 366 -1.23 6.39 6.18
C TRP A 366 -2.47 7.31 6.21
N GLU A 367 -3.42 7.10 5.30
CA GLU A 367 -4.71 7.82 5.25
C GLU A 367 -5.85 7.04 5.95
N LEU A 368 -5.64 5.76 6.30
CA LEU A 368 -6.65 4.88 6.93
C LEU A 368 -7.26 5.41 8.25
N PRO A 369 -6.53 6.11 9.14
CA PRO A 369 -7.12 6.71 10.35
C PRO A 369 -8.29 7.66 10.09
N TYR A 370 -8.41 8.20 8.86
CA TYR A 370 -9.47 9.11 8.43
C TYR A 370 -10.51 8.41 7.53
N GLY A 371 -10.50 7.07 7.50
CA GLY A 371 -11.50 6.22 6.85
C GLY A 371 -10.93 5.31 5.77
N TYR A 372 -10.31 5.87 4.72
CA TYR A 372 -9.86 5.10 3.55
C TYR A 372 -8.63 5.72 2.90
N GLY A 373 -7.77 4.88 2.33
CA GLY A 373 -6.66 5.31 1.50
C GLY A 373 -7.03 5.59 0.04
N ARG A 374 -6.10 6.21 -0.68
CA ARG A 374 -6.16 6.48 -2.11
C ARG A 374 -5.79 5.26 -2.96
N MET A 375 -6.25 5.30 -4.21
CA MET A 375 -6.02 4.30 -5.24
C MET A 375 -4.53 4.22 -5.65
N LYS A 376 -3.89 3.07 -5.39
CA LYS A 376 -2.55 2.69 -5.85
C LYS A 376 -2.51 1.17 -6.16
N PRO A 377 -1.57 0.66 -6.98
CA PRO A 377 -0.62 1.39 -7.84
C PRO A 377 -1.35 2.29 -8.86
N ASP A 378 -0.63 3.18 -9.55
CA ASP A 378 -1.24 4.02 -10.58
C ASP A 378 -1.57 3.21 -11.85
N ILE A 379 -0.62 2.35 -12.25
CA ILE A 379 -0.69 1.42 -13.38
C ILE A 379 0.10 0.13 -13.07
N VAL A 380 -0.08 -0.89 -13.91
CA VAL A 380 0.74 -2.12 -13.87
C VAL A 380 1.42 -2.42 -15.21
N THR A 381 2.58 -3.07 -15.15
CA THR A 381 3.27 -3.57 -16.35
C THR A 381 4.06 -4.84 -16.05
N TYR A 382 4.65 -5.46 -17.07
CA TYR A 382 5.37 -6.71 -16.93
C TYR A 382 6.54 -6.59 -15.95
N GLY A 383 6.51 -7.40 -14.89
CA GLY A 383 7.52 -7.44 -13.84
C GLY A 383 7.95 -8.85 -13.46
N SER A 384 7.46 -9.90 -14.13
CA SER A 384 7.86 -11.29 -13.86
C SER A 384 8.51 -11.92 -15.11
N GLY A 385 9.69 -12.53 -14.93
CA GLY A 385 10.46 -13.18 -15.99
C GLY A 385 10.96 -12.22 -17.08
N VAL A 386 11.21 -10.95 -16.75
CA VAL A 386 11.65 -9.94 -17.73
C VAL A 386 13.14 -10.07 -17.97
N ARG A 387 13.54 -10.08 -19.25
CA ARG A 387 14.94 -10.17 -19.67
C ARG A 387 15.59 -8.78 -19.71
N GLY A 388 16.75 -8.64 -19.09
CA GLY A 388 17.56 -7.42 -19.05
C GLY A 388 19.04 -7.72 -18.92
N SER A 389 19.89 -6.69 -18.97
CA SER A 389 21.35 -6.82 -18.95
C SER A 389 21.86 -7.51 -17.67
N SER A 390 22.90 -8.34 -17.79
CA SER A 390 23.60 -8.99 -16.68
C SER A 390 24.93 -8.31 -16.41
N VAL A 391 25.36 -8.18 -15.15
CA VAL A 391 26.62 -7.48 -14.79
C VAL A 391 27.84 -7.99 -15.56
N ASN A 392 27.91 -9.29 -15.82
CA ASN A 392 29.01 -9.97 -16.52
C ASN A 392 28.85 -10.01 -18.06
N GLY A 393 27.90 -9.27 -18.62
CA GLY A 393 27.55 -9.32 -20.05
C GLY A 393 26.39 -10.27 -20.36
N GLY A 394 25.76 -10.04 -21.52
CA GLY A 394 24.58 -10.79 -21.94
C GLY A 394 23.34 -10.47 -21.11
N CYS A 395 22.37 -11.39 -21.08
CA CYS A 395 21.04 -11.15 -20.50
C CYS A 395 20.69 -12.14 -19.38
N ARG A 396 20.11 -11.63 -18.29
CA ARG A 396 19.48 -12.41 -17.20
C ARG A 396 17.97 -12.16 -17.16
N SER A 397 17.23 -12.98 -16.42
CA SER A 397 15.78 -12.88 -16.26
C SER A 397 15.43 -12.64 -14.80
N LEU A 398 14.70 -11.56 -14.49
CA LEU A 398 14.32 -11.20 -13.12
C LEU A 398 12.81 -11.02 -12.95
N SER A 399 12.32 -11.32 -11.74
CA SER A 399 10.95 -11.09 -11.27
C SER A 399 10.94 -10.12 -10.07
N GLY A 400 10.26 -8.97 -10.19
CA GLY A 400 10.04 -7.97 -9.13
C GLY A 400 9.31 -6.70 -9.63
N THR A 401 8.74 -5.87 -8.75
CA THR A 401 8.17 -4.56 -9.13
C THR A 401 9.26 -3.52 -9.44
N SER A 402 10.45 -3.70 -8.87
CA SER A 402 11.73 -3.08 -9.26
C SER A 402 12.13 -3.33 -10.72
N VAL A 403 11.57 -4.38 -11.33
CA VAL A 403 11.72 -4.73 -12.75
C VAL A 403 10.60 -4.10 -13.59
N ALA A 404 9.40 -3.89 -13.03
CA ALA A 404 8.29 -3.20 -13.69
C ALA A 404 8.50 -1.66 -13.76
N SER A 405 9.08 -1.05 -12.73
CA SER A 405 9.44 0.39 -12.71
C SER A 405 10.27 0.84 -13.93
N PRO A 406 11.42 0.20 -14.28
CA PRO A 406 12.23 0.61 -15.42
C PRO A 406 11.59 0.35 -16.78
N VAL A 407 10.60 -0.55 -16.86
CA VAL A 407 9.76 -0.70 -18.06
C VAL A 407 8.95 0.56 -18.30
N VAL A 408 8.37 1.14 -17.25
CA VAL A 408 7.64 2.41 -17.32
C VAL A 408 8.60 3.58 -17.53
N ALA A 409 9.74 3.65 -16.83
CA ALA A 409 10.71 4.73 -17.04
C ALA A 409 11.31 4.72 -18.46
N GLY A 410 11.65 3.54 -19.00
CA GLY A 410 12.09 3.37 -20.38
C GLY A 410 10.98 3.68 -21.39
N ALA A 411 9.74 3.28 -21.12
CA ALA A 411 8.58 3.68 -21.92
C ALA A 411 8.41 5.21 -21.95
N ILE A 412 8.45 5.89 -20.80
CA ILE A 412 8.35 7.35 -20.73
C ILE A 412 9.49 8.01 -21.51
N ALA A 413 10.74 7.54 -21.36
CA ALA A 413 11.87 8.09 -22.11
C ALA A 413 11.72 7.92 -23.63
N LEU A 414 11.21 6.76 -24.07
CA LEU A 414 10.88 6.50 -25.47
C LEU A 414 9.80 7.48 -25.96
N LEU A 415 8.65 7.54 -25.28
CA LEU A 415 7.55 8.47 -25.59
C LEU A 415 8.02 9.92 -25.65
N ALA A 416 8.82 10.33 -24.68
CA ALA A 416 9.29 11.70 -24.49
C ALA A 416 10.15 12.20 -25.65
N SER A 417 10.94 11.32 -26.29
CA SER A 417 11.74 11.69 -27.46
C SER A 417 10.90 12.02 -28.71
N GLY A 418 9.63 11.61 -28.74
CA GLY A 418 8.74 11.75 -29.88
C GLY A 418 7.62 12.80 -29.73
N VAL A 419 7.65 13.62 -28.67
CA VAL A 419 6.62 14.63 -28.35
C VAL A 419 7.23 15.99 -27.97
N PRO A 420 6.46 17.10 -28.03
CA PRO A 420 6.99 18.42 -27.68
C PRO A 420 7.45 18.52 -26.22
N ARG A 421 8.64 19.09 -25.98
CA ARG A 421 9.22 19.29 -24.63
C ARG A 421 8.28 19.98 -23.64
N GLN A 422 7.45 20.91 -24.12
CA GLN A 422 6.46 21.63 -23.30
C GLN A 422 5.34 20.73 -22.73
N ASN A 423 5.08 19.57 -23.35
CA ASN A 423 4.09 18.59 -22.90
C ASN A 423 4.71 17.54 -21.96
N LEU A 424 6.01 17.65 -21.66
CA LEU A 424 6.72 16.75 -20.73
C LEU A 424 6.69 17.33 -19.31
N THR A 425 5.55 17.13 -18.64
CA THR A 425 5.41 17.40 -17.20
C THR A 425 5.04 16.11 -16.45
N PRO A 426 5.34 16.00 -15.15
CA PRO A 426 4.91 14.87 -14.32
C PRO A 426 3.40 14.60 -14.43
N ALA A 427 2.56 15.64 -14.36
CA ALA A 427 1.12 15.52 -14.57
C ALA A 427 0.76 14.97 -15.95
N ALA A 428 1.24 15.58 -17.04
CA ALA A 428 0.86 15.19 -18.40
C ALA A 428 1.23 13.74 -18.72
N VAL A 429 2.42 13.30 -18.28
CA VAL A 429 2.86 11.91 -18.43
C VAL A 429 2.04 10.97 -17.56
N LYS A 430 1.80 11.30 -16.28
CA LYS A 430 0.96 10.49 -15.40
C LYS A 430 -0.47 10.35 -15.93
N GLN A 431 -1.05 11.44 -16.44
CA GLN A 431 -2.34 11.46 -17.13
C GLN A 431 -2.37 10.54 -18.35
N ALA A 432 -1.39 10.66 -19.25
CA ALA A 432 -1.29 9.83 -20.44
C ALA A 432 -1.26 8.34 -20.09
N LEU A 433 -0.47 7.96 -19.09
CA LEU A 433 -0.35 6.57 -18.65
C LEU A 433 -1.64 6.06 -17.98
N CYS A 434 -2.25 6.85 -17.09
CA CYS A 434 -3.45 6.46 -16.36
C CYS A 434 -4.71 6.42 -17.24
N ILE A 435 -4.93 7.42 -18.11
CA ILE A 435 -6.12 7.49 -18.98
C ILE A 435 -6.12 6.37 -20.03
N THR A 436 -4.94 6.05 -20.57
CA THR A 436 -4.82 5.09 -21.68
C THR A 436 -4.56 3.65 -21.22
N ALA A 437 -4.36 3.42 -19.93
CA ALA A 437 -4.14 2.08 -19.37
C ALA A 437 -5.32 1.14 -19.67
N ARG A 438 -4.99 -0.08 -20.11
CA ARG A 438 -5.97 -1.11 -20.43
C ARG A 438 -6.25 -1.98 -19.20
N ARG A 439 -7.41 -1.75 -18.58
CA ARG A 439 -7.92 -2.59 -17.48
C ARG A 439 -7.85 -4.09 -17.79
N LEU A 440 -7.40 -4.83 -16.79
CA LEU A 440 -7.35 -6.28 -16.71
C LEU A 440 -8.65 -6.80 -16.07
N PRO A 441 -9.30 -7.81 -16.65
CA PRO A 441 -10.52 -8.39 -16.08
C PRO A 441 -10.21 -9.20 -14.81
N GLY A 442 -11.13 -9.18 -13.85
CA GLY A 442 -11.04 -9.95 -12.61
C GLY A 442 -10.21 -9.31 -11.48
N TYR A 443 -9.68 -8.10 -11.67
CA TYR A 443 -8.91 -7.35 -10.67
C TYR A 443 -9.58 -6.02 -10.33
N ASN A 444 -9.45 -5.58 -9.08
CA ASN A 444 -9.98 -4.29 -8.62
C ASN A 444 -8.93 -3.16 -8.72
N MET A 445 -9.36 -1.91 -8.57
CA MET A 445 -8.49 -0.74 -8.77
C MET A 445 -7.28 -0.67 -7.84
N PHE A 446 -7.37 -1.23 -6.63
CA PHE A 446 -6.24 -1.33 -5.69
C PHE A 446 -5.26 -2.46 -6.00
N GLU A 447 -5.50 -3.26 -7.04
CA GLU A 447 -4.57 -4.31 -7.52
C GLU A 447 -3.89 -3.95 -8.83
N GLN A 448 -4.57 -3.18 -9.69
CA GLN A 448 -4.13 -2.90 -11.05
C GLN A 448 -3.98 -1.40 -11.37
N GLY A 449 -4.37 -0.51 -10.46
CA GLY A 449 -4.53 0.90 -10.78
C GLY A 449 -5.53 1.10 -11.90
N HIS A 450 -5.18 1.95 -12.86
CA HIS A 450 -5.97 2.15 -14.09
C HIS A 450 -5.87 0.95 -15.05
N GLY A 451 -4.93 0.03 -14.81
CA GLY A 451 -4.71 -1.18 -15.58
C GLY A 451 -3.31 -1.27 -16.17
N LYS A 452 -3.20 -2.09 -17.22
CA LYS A 452 -1.94 -2.37 -17.89
C LYS A 452 -1.52 -1.24 -18.83
N LEU A 453 -0.24 -0.87 -18.80
CA LEU A 453 0.38 0.07 -19.73
C LEU A 453 0.03 -0.21 -21.21
N ASP A 454 -0.49 0.80 -21.92
CA ASP A 454 -0.59 0.83 -23.39
C ASP A 454 0.28 1.94 -23.96
N LEU A 455 1.48 1.56 -24.40
CA LEU A 455 2.50 2.47 -24.92
C LEU A 455 2.01 3.28 -26.14
N ILE A 456 1.23 2.68 -27.04
CA ILE A 456 0.84 3.33 -28.29
C ILE A 456 -0.27 4.36 -28.05
N SER A 457 -1.25 4.00 -27.21
CA SER A 457 -2.32 4.91 -26.81
C SER A 457 -1.75 6.10 -26.01
N ALA A 458 -0.79 5.86 -25.10
CA ALA A 458 -0.09 6.93 -24.38
C ALA A 458 0.71 7.86 -25.32
N TYR A 459 1.36 7.33 -26.36
CA TYR A 459 2.05 8.15 -27.36
C TYR A 459 1.10 9.08 -28.13
N GLN A 460 -0.03 8.55 -28.57
CA GLN A 460 -1.06 9.33 -29.26
C GLN A 460 -1.61 10.44 -28.37
N PHE A 461 -1.92 10.11 -27.11
CA PHE A 461 -2.38 11.10 -26.12
C PHE A 461 -1.36 12.22 -25.89
N LEU A 462 -0.08 11.92 -25.69
CA LEU A 462 0.96 12.95 -25.45
C LEU A 462 1.24 13.84 -26.68
N ARG A 463 1.08 13.33 -27.90
CA ARG A 463 1.20 14.11 -29.14
C ARG A 463 0.09 15.14 -29.30
N GLU A 464 -1.12 14.80 -28.86
CA GLU A 464 -2.34 15.62 -28.94
C GLU A 464 -2.66 16.28 -27.58
N TYR A 465 -1.72 16.24 -26.63
CA TYR A 465 -1.95 16.73 -25.26
C TYR A 465 -2.08 18.25 -25.21
N GLU A 466 -3.24 18.68 -24.75
CA GLU A 466 -3.49 20.04 -24.26
C GLU A 466 -3.49 20.03 -22.72
N PRO A 467 -2.87 21.03 -22.07
CA PRO A 467 -2.86 21.17 -20.61
C PRO A 467 -4.27 21.10 -20.01
N GLN A 468 -4.51 20.09 -19.16
CA GLN A 468 -5.80 19.83 -18.52
C GLN A 468 -5.61 19.22 -17.14
N ALA A 469 -6.58 19.39 -16.24
CA ALA A 469 -6.60 18.62 -14.99
C ALA A 469 -7.47 17.35 -15.15
N THR A 470 -7.26 16.35 -14.29
CA THR A 470 -7.94 15.05 -14.35
C THR A 470 -8.11 14.45 -12.96
N LEU A 471 -9.05 13.51 -12.81
CA LEU A 471 -9.33 12.83 -11.54
C LEU A 471 -8.93 11.35 -11.60
N SER A 472 -8.40 10.85 -10.49
CA SER A 472 -7.94 9.47 -10.30
C SER A 472 -8.53 8.91 -8.98
N PRO A 473 -9.57 8.06 -9.01
CA PRO A 473 -10.29 7.57 -10.20
C PRO A 473 -11.11 8.67 -10.90
N SER A 474 -11.43 8.47 -12.18
CA SER A 474 -12.15 9.44 -13.01
C SER A 474 -13.69 9.43 -12.86
N TYR A 475 -14.20 8.54 -12.01
CA TYR A 475 -15.61 8.43 -11.61
C TYR A 475 -15.70 7.57 -10.34
N ILE A 476 -16.85 7.57 -9.67
CA ILE A 476 -17.15 6.70 -8.53
C ILE A 476 -18.46 5.97 -8.82
N ASP A 477 -18.38 4.66 -9.11
CA ASP A 477 -19.56 3.80 -9.30
C ASP A 477 -19.57 2.68 -8.26
N LEU A 478 -20.32 2.89 -7.17
CA LEU A 478 -20.49 1.92 -6.09
C LEU A 478 -21.32 0.69 -6.53
N THR A 479 -21.75 0.63 -7.79
CA THR A 479 -22.36 -0.57 -8.41
C THR A 479 -21.37 -1.41 -9.23
N GLU A 480 -20.18 -0.88 -9.60
CA GLU A 480 -19.18 -1.59 -10.41
C GLU A 480 -18.26 -2.48 -9.57
N CYS A 481 -18.81 -3.55 -9.00
CA CYS A 481 -18.14 -4.21 -7.88
C CYS A 481 -16.87 -5.03 -8.21
N GLN A 482 -16.58 -5.24 -9.50
CA GLN A 482 -15.30 -5.85 -9.92
C GLN A 482 -14.13 -4.86 -9.80
N TYR A 483 -14.38 -3.56 -10.02
CA TYR A 483 -13.33 -2.53 -10.08
C TYR A 483 -13.32 -1.65 -8.83
N MET A 484 -14.50 -1.18 -8.38
CA MET A 484 -14.69 -0.26 -7.24
C MET A 484 -14.77 -0.97 -5.88
N TRP A 485 -14.12 -2.12 -5.72
CA TRP A 485 -13.89 -2.71 -4.40
C TRP A 485 -12.92 -1.81 -3.60
N PRO A 486 -13.14 -1.51 -2.30
CA PRO A 486 -14.20 -2.05 -1.43
C PRO A 486 -15.52 -1.26 -1.48
N TYR A 487 -15.54 -0.02 -1.96
CA TYR A 487 -16.70 0.87 -1.87
C TYR A 487 -18.02 0.30 -2.43
N CYS A 488 -17.93 -0.67 -3.34
CA CYS A 488 -19.08 -1.36 -3.92
C CYS A 488 -19.74 -2.45 -3.04
N THR A 489 -19.06 -2.98 -2.02
CA THR A 489 -19.52 -4.23 -1.37
C THR A 489 -20.68 -4.03 -0.40
N GLN A 490 -21.08 -2.78 -0.18
CA GLN A 490 -22.18 -2.37 0.65
C GLN A 490 -22.97 -1.24 -0.03
N PRO A 491 -24.30 -1.38 -0.20
CA PRO A 491 -25.13 -0.25 -0.62
C PRO A 491 -25.26 0.77 0.52
N LEU A 492 -25.53 2.02 0.16
CA LEU A 492 -25.76 3.11 1.10
C LEU A 492 -27.20 3.05 1.67
N TYR A 493 -27.41 3.61 2.86
CA TYR A 493 -28.72 3.74 3.50
C TYR A 493 -28.71 4.90 4.50
N TYR A 494 -29.90 5.40 4.85
CA TYR A 494 -30.04 6.46 5.85
C TYR A 494 -29.51 6.01 7.22
N SER A 495 -28.92 6.94 7.99
CA SER A 495 -28.28 6.72 9.29
C SER A 495 -27.01 5.85 9.30
N ALA A 496 -26.45 5.49 8.13
CA ALA A 496 -25.14 4.85 8.03
C ALA A 496 -23.99 5.83 8.32
N GLN A 497 -22.85 5.32 8.81
CA GLN A 497 -21.59 6.06 8.79
C GLN A 497 -21.22 6.49 7.35
N PRO A 498 -20.63 7.68 7.14
CA PRO A 498 -20.26 8.13 5.82
C PRO A 498 -19.26 7.17 5.15
N THR A 499 -19.56 6.78 3.91
CA THR A 499 -18.55 6.08 3.10
C THR A 499 -17.62 7.11 2.50
N ILE A 500 -16.32 7.04 2.78
CA ILE A 500 -15.32 7.99 2.29
C ILE A 500 -14.57 7.40 1.09
N ALA A 501 -14.42 8.17 0.02
CA ALA A 501 -13.58 7.81 -1.11
C ALA A 501 -12.62 8.97 -1.45
N ASN A 502 -11.32 8.66 -1.49
CA ASN A 502 -10.29 9.66 -1.78
C ASN A 502 -9.90 9.63 -3.26
N VAL A 503 -9.97 10.80 -3.89
CA VAL A 503 -9.66 11.04 -5.30
C VAL A 503 -8.38 11.87 -5.37
N THR A 504 -7.41 11.43 -6.17
CA THR A 504 -6.26 12.26 -6.53
C THR A 504 -6.63 13.17 -7.68
N VAL A 505 -6.49 14.47 -7.47
CA VAL A 505 -6.57 15.50 -8.50
C VAL A 505 -5.19 15.63 -9.11
N ILE A 506 -5.05 15.43 -10.43
CA ILE A 506 -3.80 15.62 -11.17
C ILE A 506 -3.96 16.89 -12.00
N ASN A 507 -3.17 17.92 -11.69
CA ASN A 507 -3.22 19.22 -12.34
C ASN A 507 -2.21 19.30 -13.49
N GLY A 508 -2.65 19.08 -14.73
CA GLY A 508 -1.80 19.24 -15.91
C GLY A 508 -1.72 20.67 -16.46
N LEU A 509 -2.31 21.66 -15.79
CA LEU A 509 -2.30 23.07 -16.22
C LEU A 509 -0.99 23.80 -15.88
N GLY A 510 -0.35 23.47 -14.75
CA GLY A 510 0.83 24.14 -14.20
C GLY A 510 1.26 23.53 -12.85
N VAL A 511 2.40 23.97 -12.31
CA VAL A 511 2.97 23.47 -11.03
C VAL A 511 2.06 23.82 -9.83
N VAL A 512 1.47 25.00 -9.85
CA VAL A 512 0.49 25.43 -8.85
C VAL A 512 -0.89 25.46 -9.49
N GLY A 513 -1.86 24.83 -8.83
CA GLY A 513 -3.29 24.98 -9.12
C GLY A 513 -4.05 25.38 -7.87
N GLU A 514 -5.23 25.96 -8.04
CA GLU A 514 -6.11 26.37 -6.96
C GLU A 514 -7.54 25.85 -7.22
N VAL A 515 -8.15 25.20 -6.23
CA VAL A 515 -9.51 24.66 -6.33
C VAL A 515 -10.50 25.77 -5.97
N LYS A 516 -11.06 26.46 -6.97
CA LYS A 516 -11.93 27.63 -6.77
C LYS A 516 -13.38 27.31 -6.42
N LYS A 517 -13.95 26.25 -7.00
CA LYS A 517 -15.33 25.82 -6.72
C LYS A 517 -15.44 24.31 -6.80
N VAL A 518 -16.02 23.72 -5.77
CA VAL A 518 -16.57 22.37 -5.78
C VAL A 518 -18.09 22.47 -5.63
N SER A 519 -18.85 21.68 -6.38
CA SER A 519 -20.32 21.69 -6.31
C SER A 519 -20.92 20.32 -6.63
N TRP A 520 -22.03 19.99 -5.96
CA TRP A 520 -22.75 18.73 -6.09
C TRP A 520 -24.00 18.90 -6.96
N HIS A 521 -24.10 18.10 -8.04
CA HIS A 521 -25.16 18.17 -9.04
C HIS A 521 -25.93 16.85 -9.12
N PRO A 522 -26.88 16.59 -8.20
CA PRO A 522 -27.68 15.37 -8.19
C PRO A 522 -28.61 15.29 -9.40
N HIS A 523 -28.74 14.10 -10.01
CA HIS A 523 -29.63 13.88 -11.16
C HIS A 523 -31.06 13.57 -10.72
N LEU A 524 -32.00 14.39 -11.14
CA LEU A 524 -33.43 14.21 -10.87
C LEU A 524 -33.99 12.96 -11.57
N PRO A 525 -34.95 12.22 -10.97
CA PRO A 525 -35.70 12.61 -9.76
C PRO A 525 -35.14 12.09 -8.43
N HIS A 526 -34.16 11.17 -8.41
CA HIS A 526 -33.75 10.46 -7.20
C HIS A 526 -32.36 10.85 -6.64
N GLY A 527 -31.53 11.53 -7.43
CA GLY A 527 -30.17 11.91 -7.01
C GLY A 527 -30.13 12.80 -5.76
N THR A 528 -31.18 13.58 -5.49
CA THR A 528 -31.29 14.46 -4.32
C THR A 528 -31.42 13.71 -2.99
N ILE A 529 -31.56 12.38 -3.02
CA ILE A 529 -31.51 11.51 -1.85
C ILE A 529 -30.06 11.31 -1.36
N LEU A 530 -29.09 11.42 -2.26
CA LEU A 530 -27.66 11.31 -1.95
C LEU A 530 -27.12 12.68 -1.54
N ALA A 531 -26.62 12.74 -0.31
CA ALA A 531 -25.80 13.83 0.18
C ALA A 531 -24.32 13.49 -0.04
N VAL A 532 -23.57 14.48 -0.51
CA VAL A 532 -22.13 14.38 -0.73
C VAL A 532 -21.46 15.51 0.02
N GLY A 533 -20.59 15.18 0.97
CA GLY A 533 -19.62 16.10 1.55
C GLY A 533 -18.30 16.04 0.78
N ALA A 534 -17.53 17.11 0.82
CA ALA A 534 -16.21 17.18 0.21
C ALA A 534 -15.24 17.94 1.11
N ASP A 535 -14.04 17.40 1.24
CA ASP A 535 -12.88 18.06 1.83
C ASP A 535 -11.70 17.93 0.84
N TYR A 536 -10.86 18.95 0.72
CA TYR A 536 -9.84 19.00 -0.33
C TYR A 536 -8.74 20.01 0.00
N ASN A 537 -7.58 19.81 -0.62
CA ASN A 537 -6.54 20.82 -0.61
C ASN A 537 -6.89 21.99 -1.55
N GLU A 538 -7.00 23.20 -1.01
CA GLU A 538 -7.23 24.42 -1.80
C GLU A 538 -6.12 24.65 -2.84
N VAL A 539 -4.86 24.32 -2.50
CA VAL A 539 -3.69 24.55 -3.36
C VAL A 539 -3.09 23.22 -3.81
N LEU A 540 -3.24 22.93 -5.10
CA LEU A 540 -2.63 21.78 -5.77
C LEU A 540 -1.15 22.10 -6.04
N TRP A 541 -0.24 21.37 -5.40
CA TRP A 541 1.21 21.50 -5.57
C TRP A 541 1.90 20.18 -5.20
N PRO A 542 2.95 19.74 -5.92
CA PRO A 542 3.61 20.38 -7.07
C PRO A 542 2.99 20.07 -8.44
N TRP A 543 2.16 19.03 -8.56
CA TRP A 543 1.32 18.76 -9.74
C TRP A 543 0.00 18.06 -9.37
N SER A 544 -0.22 17.81 -8.08
CA SER A 544 -1.30 16.98 -7.57
C SER A 544 -1.96 17.59 -6.34
N GLY A 545 -3.14 17.08 -6.00
CA GLY A 545 -3.77 17.26 -4.70
C GLY A 545 -4.76 16.14 -4.42
N TRP A 546 -5.43 16.23 -3.28
CA TRP A 546 -6.42 15.25 -2.84
C TRP A 546 -7.80 15.90 -2.68
N LEU A 547 -8.83 15.10 -2.92
CA LEU A 547 -10.24 15.40 -2.73
C LEU A 547 -10.86 14.18 -2.03
N ALA A 548 -11.22 14.32 -0.77
CA ALA A 548 -11.93 13.32 0.01
C ALA A 548 -13.44 13.57 -0.11
N LEU A 549 -14.19 12.55 -0.51
CA LEU A 549 -15.64 12.63 -0.69
C LEU A 549 -16.35 11.73 0.32
N SER A 550 -17.30 12.29 1.06
CA SER A 550 -18.13 11.55 2.02
C SER A 550 -19.54 11.35 1.49
N PHE A 551 -20.01 10.11 1.46
CA PHE A 551 -21.33 9.73 0.95
C PHE A 551 -22.27 9.39 2.10
N THR A 552 -23.38 10.13 2.19
CA THR A 552 -24.46 9.88 3.14
C THR A 552 -25.82 9.91 2.42
N VAL A 553 -26.82 9.23 3.00
CA VAL A 553 -28.18 9.21 2.47
C VAL A 553 -29.04 10.09 3.37
N LEU A 554 -29.81 11.01 2.79
CA LEU A 554 -30.75 11.86 3.51
C LEU A 554 -31.97 11.07 4.00
N GLU A 555 -32.69 11.59 4.99
CA GLU A 555 -33.88 10.95 5.58
C GLU A 555 -34.96 10.61 4.53
N ALA A 556 -35.12 11.43 3.50
CA ALA A 556 -36.00 11.17 2.36
C ALA A 556 -35.69 9.84 1.62
N GLY A 557 -34.48 9.30 1.78
CA GLY A 557 -34.04 8.01 1.26
C GLY A 557 -34.25 6.81 2.18
N ALA A 558 -34.74 6.99 3.42
CA ALA A 558 -34.77 5.92 4.43
C ALA A 558 -35.56 4.66 4.00
N ASN A 559 -36.54 4.82 3.12
CA ASN A 559 -37.37 3.75 2.55
C ASN A 559 -37.15 3.54 1.03
N PHE A 560 -36.14 4.17 0.44
CA PHE A 560 -35.88 4.09 -1.00
C PHE A 560 -35.04 2.84 -1.35
N ASP A 561 -35.42 2.13 -2.40
CA ASP A 561 -34.63 1.04 -2.98
C ASP A 561 -34.36 1.30 -4.46
N GLY A 562 -33.12 1.59 -4.83
CA GLY A 562 -32.79 1.98 -6.19
C GLY A 562 -31.37 2.47 -6.38
N VAL A 563 -31.03 2.86 -7.61
CA VAL A 563 -29.75 3.48 -7.94
C VAL A 563 -29.94 4.99 -8.02
N VAL A 564 -29.07 5.73 -7.34
CA VAL A 564 -28.99 7.19 -7.40
C VAL A 564 -27.77 7.58 -8.23
N GLU A 565 -27.93 8.65 -9.01
CA GLU A 565 -26.93 9.16 -9.94
C GLU A 565 -26.78 10.68 -9.76
N GLY A 566 -25.59 11.19 -10.01
CA GLY A 566 -25.26 12.60 -9.97
C GLY A 566 -23.82 12.83 -10.42
N HIS A 567 -23.34 14.05 -10.28
CA HIS A 567 -21.95 14.38 -10.56
C HIS A 567 -21.47 15.54 -9.69
N MET A 568 -20.16 15.60 -9.46
CA MET A 568 -19.52 16.80 -8.91
C MET A 568 -18.83 17.57 -10.02
N ASN A 569 -18.90 18.90 -9.93
CA ASN A 569 -18.13 19.81 -10.77
C ASN A 569 -17.05 20.48 -9.91
N ILE A 570 -15.79 20.26 -10.27
CA ILE A 570 -14.60 20.75 -9.57
C ILE A 570 -13.86 21.70 -10.52
N THR A 571 -13.85 22.99 -10.21
CA THR A 571 -13.18 24.02 -11.03
C THR A 571 -11.80 24.33 -10.46
N ILE A 572 -10.78 24.05 -11.27
CA ILE A 572 -9.38 24.28 -10.95
C ILE A 572 -8.88 25.43 -11.82
N GLU A 573 -8.20 26.38 -11.21
CA GLU A 573 -7.52 27.47 -11.90
C GLU A 573 -6.00 27.34 -11.69
N SER A 574 -5.22 27.72 -12.69
CA SER A 574 -3.75 27.69 -12.62
C SER A 574 -3.18 28.94 -13.28
N TYR A 575 -2.08 29.41 -12.70
CA TYR A 575 -1.38 30.65 -13.06
C TYR A 575 -0.19 30.30 -13.97
N ASP A 576 -0.05 30.99 -15.11
CA ASP A 576 1.07 30.77 -16.03
C ASP A 576 2.31 31.56 -15.59
N GLU A 577 3.36 30.85 -15.16
CA GLU A 577 4.62 31.39 -14.63
C GLU A 577 5.36 32.35 -15.58
N VAL A 578 5.08 32.31 -16.89
CA VAL A 578 5.92 32.97 -17.89
C VAL A 578 5.58 34.46 -18.09
N ASN A 579 4.34 34.88 -17.86
CA ASN A 579 3.86 36.23 -18.23
C ASN A 579 3.10 36.98 -17.12
N ASP A 580 2.97 36.40 -15.92
CA ASP A 580 2.26 36.99 -14.76
C ASP A 580 0.77 37.32 -15.02
N ARG A 581 0.25 36.91 -16.19
CA ARG A 581 -1.09 37.16 -16.71
C ARG A 581 -1.48 36.09 -17.74
N ILE A 582 -2.25 35.11 -17.30
CA ILE A 582 -3.39 34.45 -17.97
C ILE A 582 -3.79 33.27 -17.07
N MET A 583 -5.06 33.20 -16.70
CA MET A 583 -5.60 32.10 -15.90
C MET A 583 -6.08 31.01 -16.87
N LYS A 584 -5.56 29.78 -16.73
CA LYS A 584 -6.21 28.61 -17.33
C LYS A 584 -7.14 28.02 -16.30
N ASN A 585 -8.42 27.89 -16.64
CA ASN A 585 -9.38 27.18 -15.80
C ASN A 585 -9.89 25.92 -16.50
N THR A 586 -10.27 24.94 -15.69
CA THR A 586 -10.89 23.70 -16.17
C THR A 586 -11.91 23.24 -15.13
N THR A 587 -13.12 22.90 -15.59
CA THR A 587 -14.15 22.31 -14.73
C THR A 587 -14.21 20.82 -14.99
N LEU A 588 -13.77 20.03 -14.03
CA LEU A 588 -13.78 18.58 -14.08
C LEU A 588 -15.14 18.06 -13.60
N MET A 589 -15.74 17.17 -14.38
CA MET A 589 -16.93 16.43 -13.99
C MET A 589 -16.50 15.08 -13.40
N LEU A 590 -16.85 14.82 -12.14
CA LEU A 590 -16.73 13.50 -11.51
C LEU A 590 -18.12 12.85 -11.44
N PRO A 591 -18.42 11.84 -12.27
CA PRO A 591 -19.68 11.10 -12.18
C PRO A 591 -19.74 10.24 -10.91
N ILE A 592 -20.89 10.25 -10.23
CA ILE A 592 -21.11 9.51 -8.98
C ILE A 592 -22.38 8.68 -9.10
N ARG A 593 -22.28 7.40 -8.74
CA ARG A 593 -23.38 6.43 -8.82
C ARG A 593 -23.35 5.50 -7.62
N ALA A 594 -24.50 5.31 -6.97
CA ALA A 594 -24.61 4.45 -5.80
C ALA A 594 -25.92 3.66 -5.78
N ARG A 595 -25.90 2.45 -5.20
CA ARG A 595 -27.12 1.76 -4.78
C ARG A 595 -27.50 2.28 -3.40
N VAL A 596 -28.73 2.77 -3.26
CA VAL A 596 -29.37 3.07 -1.98
C VAL A 596 -30.40 1.98 -1.70
N ILE A 597 -30.49 1.55 -0.44
CA ILE A 597 -31.49 0.60 0.05
C ILE A 597 -32.22 1.16 1.28
N PRO A 598 -33.38 0.59 1.67
CA PRO A 598 -34.02 0.90 2.93
C PRO A 598 -33.11 0.54 4.12
N VAL A 599 -33.28 1.24 5.25
CA VAL A 599 -32.45 1.05 6.44
C VAL A 599 -32.45 -0.43 6.88
N PRO A 600 -31.29 -1.10 6.95
CA PRO A 600 -31.20 -2.48 7.44
C PRO A 600 -31.64 -2.57 8.91
N VAL A 601 -32.28 -3.69 9.27
CA VAL A 601 -32.65 -3.96 10.66
C VAL A 601 -31.43 -3.92 11.58
N ARG A 602 -31.59 -3.34 12.79
CA ARG A 602 -30.52 -3.13 13.79
C ARG A 602 -29.60 -4.34 13.96
N GLY A 603 -30.16 -5.54 14.10
CA GLY A 603 -29.40 -6.79 14.27
C GLY A 603 -28.55 -7.24 13.06
N ARG A 604 -28.58 -6.50 11.95
CA ARG A 604 -27.68 -6.68 10.80
C ARG A 604 -26.61 -5.61 10.69
N ARG A 605 -26.64 -4.55 11.50
CA ARG A 605 -25.67 -3.45 11.50
C ARG A 605 -24.61 -3.69 12.58
N LEU A 606 -23.36 -3.73 12.17
CA LEU A 606 -22.18 -3.92 13.01
C LEU A 606 -21.31 -2.68 12.93
N LEU A 607 -20.88 -2.18 14.08
CA LEU A 607 -19.87 -1.13 14.18
C LEU A 607 -18.50 -1.78 14.40
N TRP A 608 -17.48 -1.34 13.68
CA TRP A 608 -16.08 -1.75 13.86
C TRP A 608 -15.28 -0.58 14.39
N ASP A 609 -14.53 -0.79 15.46
CA ASP A 609 -13.61 0.22 16.00
C ASP A 609 -12.32 0.32 15.19
N GLN A 610 -12.12 1.47 14.53
CA GLN A 610 -10.88 1.83 13.84
C GLN A 610 -10.16 2.99 14.57
N PHE A 611 -10.83 3.62 15.54
CA PHE A 611 -10.35 4.80 16.26
C PHE A 611 -9.33 4.43 17.35
N HIS A 612 -9.21 3.14 17.71
CA HIS A 612 -8.19 2.64 18.65
C HIS A 612 -7.08 1.80 18.02
N SER A 613 -7.05 1.59 16.68
CA SER A 613 -5.89 1.01 15.98
C SER A 613 -4.89 2.11 15.61
N LEU A 614 -3.62 2.00 16.00
CA LEU A 614 -2.64 3.06 15.90
C LEU A 614 -2.06 3.21 14.47
N ARG A 615 -1.21 4.22 14.28
CA ARG A 615 -0.63 4.56 12.98
C ARG A 615 0.70 3.86 12.78
N TYR A 616 0.78 3.03 11.74
CA TYR A 616 2.02 2.40 11.27
C TYR A 616 2.60 3.10 10.03
N PRO A 617 3.94 3.18 9.91
CA PRO A 617 4.91 3.27 11.01
C PRO A 617 4.69 4.50 11.90
N GLY A 618 4.85 4.32 13.20
CA GLY A 618 4.85 5.38 14.21
C GLY A 618 5.88 5.09 15.30
N GLY A 619 5.69 3.97 16.00
CA GLY A 619 6.64 3.37 16.95
C GLY A 619 6.88 1.88 16.65
N TYR A 620 7.48 1.14 17.60
CA TYR A 620 7.55 -0.32 17.52
C TYR A 620 6.25 -0.90 18.09
N PHE A 621 5.41 -1.38 17.18
CA PHE A 621 4.25 -2.21 17.47
C PHE A 621 4.61 -3.64 17.02
N PRO A 622 4.80 -4.59 17.95
CA PRO A 622 5.24 -5.93 17.63
C PRO A 622 4.11 -6.75 17.03
N ARG A 623 4.45 -7.59 16.04
CA ARG A 623 3.47 -8.46 15.40
C ARG A 623 2.84 -9.47 16.38
N ASP A 624 1.56 -9.74 16.17
CA ASP A 624 0.70 -10.58 17.00
C ASP A 624 1.29 -11.98 17.19
N ASP A 625 1.56 -12.72 16.09
CA ASP A 625 2.26 -14.00 16.16
C ASP A 625 3.76 -13.80 16.44
N LEU A 626 4.15 -13.94 17.71
CA LEU A 626 5.54 -13.88 18.18
C LEU A 626 6.46 -14.97 17.59
N ARG A 627 5.96 -15.93 16.80
CA ARG A 627 6.81 -16.82 15.99
C ARG A 627 7.23 -16.24 14.65
N ALA A 628 6.61 -15.17 14.17
CA ALA A 628 6.90 -14.53 12.88
C ALA A 628 8.20 -13.70 12.87
N LYS A 629 9.31 -14.31 13.32
CA LYS A 629 10.62 -13.67 13.58
C LYS A 629 11.33 -13.03 12.38
N HIS A 630 10.81 -13.16 11.17
CA HIS A 630 11.39 -12.56 9.98
C HIS A 630 11.00 -11.09 9.80
N ASP A 631 9.93 -10.67 10.47
CA ASP A 631 9.17 -9.46 10.16
C ASP A 631 8.49 -8.98 11.47
N PRO A 632 9.23 -8.29 12.36
CA PRO A 632 8.85 -8.14 13.77
C PRO A 632 7.82 -7.05 14.08
N LEU A 633 7.63 -6.06 13.20
CA LEU A 633 6.58 -5.05 13.38
C LEU A 633 5.27 -5.57 12.76
N ASP A 634 4.11 -5.05 13.16
CA ASP A 634 3.02 -4.95 12.18
C ASP A 634 3.21 -3.73 11.29
N TRP A 635 3.03 -3.95 9.98
CA TRP A 635 2.99 -2.92 8.94
C TRP A 635 1.71 -3.00 8.11
N HIS A 636 0.87 -4.03 8.30
CA HIS A 636 -0.27 -4.29 7.43
C HIS A 636 -1.45 -3.36 7.72
N ALA A 637 -1.41 -2.68 8.86
CA ALA A 637 -2.32 -1.62 9.29
C ALA A 637 -3.76 -2.11 9.40
N ASP A 638 -4.15 -2.44 10.63
CA ASP A 638 -5.46 -2.97 10.99
C ASP A 638 -6.61 -2.21 10.34
N HIS A 639 -7.22 -2.84 9.34
CA HIS A 639 -8.40 -2.31 8.70
C HIS A 639 -9.19 -3.44 8.05
N VAL A 640 -10.51 -3.31 8.02
CA VAL A 640 -11.47 -4.22 7.35
C VAL A 640 -11.23 -4.41 5.84
N HIS A 641 -10.23 -3.74 5.25
CA HIS A 641 -9.87 -3.79 3.83
C HIS A 641 -8.37 -4.04 3.56
N THR A 642 -7.56 -4.26 4.60
CA THR A 642 -6.12 -4.61 4.54
C THR A 642 -5.93 -6.05 5.02
N ASN A 643 -5.46 -6.28 6.25
CA ASN A 643 -5.33 -7.60 6.88
C ASN A 643 -6.71 -8.20 7.20
N PHE A 644 -7.63 -7.49 7.86
CA PHE A 644 -8.98 -8.01 8.20
C PHE A 644 -9.97 -8.09 7.02
N ARG A 645 -9.47 -8.01 5.79
CA ARG A 645 -10.25 -8.09 4.55
C ARG A 645 -11.09 -9.36 4.40
N ASP A 646 -10.54 -10.52 4.76
CA ASP A 646 -11.27 -11.79 4.59
C ASP A 646 -12.34 -11.98 5.69
N MET A 647 -12.11 -11.43 6.89
CA MET A 647 -13.15 -11.30 7.91
C MET A 647 -14.30 -10.39 7.43
N TYR A 648 -14.01 -9.19 6.92
CA TYR A 648 -15.03 -8.28 6.36
C TYR A 648 -15.87 -8.97 5.28
N ARG A 649 -15.21 -9.65 4.33
CA ARG A 649 -15.89 -10.44 3.30
C ARG A 649 -16.82 -11.48 3.89
N ARG A 650 -16.36 -12.20 4.92
CA ARG A 650 -17.18 -13.22 5.58
C ARG A 650 -18.41 -12.61 6.27
N LEU A 651 -18.29 -11.45 6.90
CA LEU A 651 -19.41 -10.72 7.48
C LEU A 651 -20.43 -10.30 6.40
N ARG A 652 -19.95 -9.72 5.29
CA ARG A 652 -20.80 -9.34 4.14
C ARG A 652 -21.50 -10.56 3.51
N GLU A 653 -20.81 -11.71 3.37
CA GLU A 653 -21.40 -12.97 2.89
C GLU A 653 -22.58 -13.47 3.76
N HIS A 654 -22.60 -13.13 5.06
CA HIS A 654 -23.67 -13.51 5.99
C HIS A 654 -24.78 -12.45 6.10
N GLY A 655 -24.68 -11.36 5.32
CA GLY A 655 -25.68 -10.29 5.27
C GLY A 655 -25.53 -9.25 6.39
N PHE A 656 -24.36 -9.15 7.02
CA PHE A 656 -24.06 -8.07 7.97
C PHE A 656 -23.55 -6.83 7.25
N TYR A 657 -24.04 -5.66 7.65
CA TYR A 657 -23.55 -4.36 7.23
C TYR A 657 -22.49 -3.92 8.24
N VAL A 658 -21.29 -3.63 7.75
CA VAL A 658 -20.14 -3.28 8.60
C VAL A 658 -19.84 -1.80 8.35
N GLU A 659 -19.82 -1.03 9.43
CA GLU A 659 -19.62 0.42 9.44
C GLU A 659 -18.36 0.70 10.27
N VAL A 660 -17.45 1.54 9.77
CA VAL A 660 -16.12 1.76 10.36
C VAL A 660 -16.12 3.04 11.18
N MET A 661 -15.76 2.95 12.46
CA MET A 661 -15.72 4.05 13.42
C MET A 661 -14.33 4.71 13.40
N GLY A 662 -14.20 5.84 12.70
CA GLY A 662 -12.99 6.68 12.68
C GLY A 662 -13.01 7.88 13.65
N ASN A 663 -13.98 7.94 14.55
CA ASN A 663 -14.17 8.97 15.58
C ASN A 663 -14.44 8.27 16.94
N PRO A 664 -14.31 8.94 18.10
CA PRO A 664 -14.70 8.34 19.38
C PRO A 664 -16.17 7.90 19.38
N LEU A 665 -16.49 6.85 20.15
CA LEU A 665 -17.85 6.29 20.27
C LEU A 665 -18.89 7.31 20.73
N THR A 666 -18.47 8.36 21.45
CA THR A 666 -19.32 9.49 21.87
C THR A 666 -19.97 10.24 20.71
N CYS A 667 -19.39 10.17 19.50
CA CYS A 667 -19.89 10.79 18.28
C CYS A 667 -20.90 9.93 17.51
N ILE A 668 -21.22 8.71 17.97
CA ILE A 668 -22.03 7.75 17.22
C ILE A 668 -23.29 7.36 18.02
N ASP A 669 -24.45 7.41 17.35
CA ASP A 669 -25.69 6.84 17.89
C ASP A 669 -25.62 5.30 17.90
N THR A 670 -25.13 4.77 19.01
CA THR A 670 -25.02 3.33 19.26
C THR A 670 -26.36 2.58 19.27
N SER A 671 -27.50 3.27 19.38
CA SER A 671 -28.82 2.61 19.37
C SER A 671 -29.16 1.97 18.01
N LEU A 672 -28.51 2.44 16.95
CA LEU A 672 -28.69 1.98 15.57
C LEU A 672 -28.05 0.60 15.27
N TYR A 673 -27.14 0.13 16.13
CA TYR A 673 -26.27 -1.02 15.87
C TYR A 673 -26.63 -2.22 16.75
N GLY A 674 -26.50 -3.43 16.21
CA GLY A 674 -26.70 -4.68 16.94
C GLY A 674 -25.48 -5.07 17.79
N ALA A 675 -24.27 -4.85 17.25
CA ALA A 675 -23.04 -5.09 17.99
C ALA A 675 -21.90 -4.13 17.59
N LEU A 676 -21.00 -3.89 18.55
CA LEU A 676 -19.68 -3.28 18.37
C LEU A 676 -18.62 -4.39 18.35
N LEU A 677 -17.72 -4.33 17.38
CA LEU A 677 -16.55 -5.19 17.24
C LEU A 677 -15.31 -4.39 17.66
N LEU A 678 -14.64 -4.86 18.72
CA LEU A 678 -13.29 -4.46 19.09
C LEU A 678 -12.35 -5.60 18.68
N VAL A 679 -11.47 -5.35 17.73
CA VAL A 679 -10.48 -6.33 17.26
C VAL A 679 -9.16 -5.61 17.18
N ASP A 680 -8.18 -6.18 17.87
CA ASP A 680 -6.87 -5.62 18.15
C ASP A 680 -6.81 -4.10 18.47
N PRO A 681 -7.44 -3.64 19.57
CA PRO A 681 -7.32 -2.25 19.99
C PRO A 681 -5.97 -1.98 20.67
N GLU A 682 -5.18 -1.08 20.08
CA GLU A 682 -3.82 -0.72 20.55
C GLU A 682 -3.76 0.57 21.38
N ASP A 683 -4.75 1.47 21.24
CA ASP A 683 -4.78 2.76 21.93
C ASP A 683 -5.55 2.70 23.27
N GLU A 684 -5.47 3.79 24.04
CA GLU A 684 -6.24 4.03 25.27
C GLU A 684 -7.66 4.53 24.95
N TYR A 685 -8.59 4.43 25.91
CA TYR A 685 -9.99 4.90 25.75
C TYR A 685 -10.27 6.17 26.55
N PHE A 686 -11.16 7.05 26.06
CA PHE A 686 -11.62 8.21 26.83
C PHE A 686 -12.59 7.79 27.96
N PRO A 687 -12.53 8.38 29.17
CA PRO A 687 -13.50 8.10 30.25
C PRO A 687 -14.97 8.31 29.85
N GLU A 688 -15.25 9.33 29.04
CA GLU A 688 -16.57 9.66 28.48
C GLU A 688 -17.08 8.57 27.52
N GLU A 689 -16.17 7.94 26.79
CA GLU A 689 -16.44 6.84 25.87
C GLU A 689 -16.73 5.54 26.62
N MET A 690 -15.95 5.20 27.65
CA MET A 690 -16.24 4.07 28.55
C MET A 690 -17.64 4.18 29.15
N ALA A 691 -18.00 5.37 29.67
CA ALA A 691 -19.33 5.66 30.20
C ALA A 691 -20.44 5.66 29.13
N THR A 692 -20.10 5.91 27.86
CA THR A 692 -21.03 5.82 26.73
C THR A 692 -21.26 4.36 26.33
N LEU A 693 -20.20 3.56 26.24
CA LEU A 693 -20.28 2.13 25.96
C LEU A 693 -21.11 1.40 27.01
N LYS A 694 -20.96 1.73 28.31
CA LYS A 694 -21.78 1.10 29.36
C LYS A 694 -23.27 1.32 29.12
N ARG A 695 -23.68 2.56 28.88
CA ARG A 695 -25.07 2.94 28.58
C ARG A 695 -25.58 2.28 27.30
N ALA A 696 -24.75 2.17 26.27
CA ALA A 696 -25.09 1.50 25.03
C ALA A 696 -25.35 0.00 25.23
N VAL A 697 -24.48 -0.68 25.99
CA VAL A 697 -24.62 -2.11 26.30
C VAL A 697 -25.82 -2.37 27.20
N ASP A 698 -26.06 -1.50 28.18
CA ASP A 698 -27.29 -1.53 29.01
C ASP A 698 -28.56 -1.25 28.19
N SER A 699 -28.43 -0.68 26.99
CA SER A 699 -29.51 -0.41 26.02
C SER A 699 -29.55 -1.44 24.86
N GLY A 700 -28.94 -2.61 25.07
CA GLY A 700 -29.02 -3.74 24.13
C GLY A 700 -27.95 -3.78 23.03
N LEU A 701 -26.95 -2.89 23.02
CA LEU A 701 -25.78 -3.06 22.14
C LEU A 701 -24.95 -4.25 22.64
N SER A 702 -24.62 -5.20 21.78
CA SER A 702 -23.68 -6.26 22.16
C SER A 702 -22.23 -5.89 21.85
N LEU A 703 -21.30 -6.41 22.63
CA LEU A 703 -19.87 -6.15 22.50
C LEU A 703 -19.15 -7.47 22.17
N ILE A 704 -18.33 -7.47 21.13
CA ILE A 704 -17.51 -8.62 20.74
C ILE A 704 -16.06 -8.15 20.70
N VAL A 705 -15.20 -8.84 21.44
CA VAL A 705 -13.79 -8.50 21.62
C VAL A 705 -12.92 -9.67 21.15
N PHE A 706 -12.02 -9.38 20.21
CA PHE A 706 -10.90 -10.24 19.85
C PHE A 706 -9.62 -9.47 20.22
N ALA A 707 -8.99 -9.86 21.31
CA ALA A 707 -7.73 -9.30 21.78
C ALA A 707 -6.56 -10.20 21.36
N ASP A 708 -5.33 -9.72 21.47
CA ASP A 708 -4.10 -10.48 21.35
C ASP A 708 -3.23 -10.37 22.63
N TRP A 709 -2.00 -10.85 22.59
CA TRP A 709 -1.12 -10.85 23.76
C TRP A 709 -0.75 -9.46 24.26
N TYR A 710 -0.56 -9.42 25.58
CA TYR A 710 0.17 -8.36 26.25
C TYR A 710 0.90 -8.93 27.46
N ASN A 711 2.20 -8.65 27.59
CA ASN A 711 2.97 -8.96 28.80
C ASN A 711 4.13 -7.97 28.96
N ALA A 712 4.06 -7.10 29.96
CA ALA A 712 5.06 -6.04 30.18
C ALA A 712 6.50 -6.54 30.37
N SER A 713 6.69 -7.76 30.90
CA SER A 713 8.01 -8.39 31.00
C SER A 713 8.49 -8.91 29.64
N LEU A 714 7.58 -9.46 28.82
CA LEU A 714 7.87 -9.94 27.48
C LEU A 714 8.20 -8.81 26.50
N LEU A 715 7.51 -7.65 26.60
CA LEU A 715 7.85 -6.45 25.81
C LEU A 715 9.33 -6.05 25.99
N ARG A 716 9.85 -6.15 27.23
CA ARG A 716 11.26 -5.91 27.56
C ARG A 716 12.24 -6.97 27.03
N HIS A 717 11.75 -8.14 26.58
CA HIS A 717 12.53 -9.21 25.94
C HIS A 717 12.39 -9.21 24.41
N VAL A 718 11.23 -8.79 23.88
CA VAL A 718 10.93 -8.70 22.44
C VAL A 718 11.45 -7.38 21.84
N LYS A 719 11.97 -6.47 22.68
CA LYS A 719 12.88 -5.40 22.24
C LYS A 719 14.00 -5.98 21.38
N PHE A 720 14.26 -5.38 20.23
CA PHE A 720 15.48 -5.64 19.47
C PHE A 720 16.44 -4.48 19.66
N TYR A 721 17.74 -4.81 19.73
CA TYR A 721 18.75 -3.80 19.47
C TYR A 721 18.77 -3.63 17.96
N ASP A 722 18.26 -2.51 17.50
CA ASP A 722 18.50 -2.09 16.15
C ASP A 722 19.94 -1.58 16.12
N GLU A 723 20.81 -2.41 15.53
CA GLU A 723 22.24 -2.13 15.39
C GLU A 723 22.49 -0.80 14.65
N ASN A 724 21.50 -0.33 13.87
CA ASN A 724 21.59 0.82 12.98
C ASN A 724 21.03 2.11 13.64
N THR A 725 19.91 2.10 14.38
CA THR A 725 19.62 3.25 15.29
C THR A 725 20.67 3.35 16.40
N ARG A 726 21.33 2.24 16.73
CA ARG A 726 22.01 2.01 18.01
C ARG A 726 21.09 2.21 19.23
N GLN A 727 19.78 2.18 19.03
CA GLN A 727 18.78 2.20 20.09
C GLN A 727 18.19 0.81 20.30
N TRP A 728 17.76 0.57 21.53
CA TRP A 728 16.80 -0.50 21.78
C TRP A 728 15.43 0.01 21.36
N TRP A 729 14.86 -0.55 20.29
CA TRP A 729 13.44 -0.37 20.04
C TRP A 729 12.70 -1.23 21.05
N ILE A 730 11.95 -0.56 21.92
CA ILE A 730 11.10 -1.19 22.92
C ILE A 730 9.68 -1.13 22.36
N PRO A 731 8.93 -2.25 22.37
CA PRO A 731 7.51 -2.25 22.02
C PRO A 731 6.74 -1.19 22.82
N GLU A 732 5.93 -0.40 22.12
CA GLU A 732 5.13 0.67 22.75
C GLU A 732 3.85 0.10 23.40
N THR A 733 3.33 -1.03 22.87
CA THR A 733 2.31 -1.92 23.46
C THR A 733 2.58 -3.39 23.04
N GLY A 734 1.68 -4.33 23.36
CA GLY A 734 1.67 -5.70 22.81
C GLY A 734 1.20 -5.74 21.36
N GLY A 735 0.42 -6.76 20.97
CA GLY A 735 -0.57 -6.54 19.91
C GLY A 735 -1.63 -5.62 20.50
N THR A 736 -2.63 -6.22 21.17
CA THR A 736 -3.65 -5.45 21.90
C THR A 736 -3.07 -4.72 23.13
N ASN A 737 -3.54 -3.49 23.38
CA ASN A 737 -3.38 -2.80 24.66
C ASN A 737 -4.34 -3.37 25.71
N VAL A 738 -4.03 -4.58 26.19
CA VAL A 738 -4.85 -5.31 27.16
C VAL A 738 -5.08 -4.53 28.47
N PRO A 739 -4.14 -3.72 29.02
CA PRO A 739 -4.43 -2.84 30.14
C PRO A 739 -5.59 -1.86 29.88
N ALA A 740 -5.59 -1.16 28.74
CA ALA A 740 -6.68 -0.25 28.38
C ALA A 740 -8.00 -0.98 28.14
N LEU A 741 -7.94 -2.14 27.47
CA LEU A 741 -9.10 -3.00 27.25
C LEU A 741 -9.66 -3.57 28.55
N ASN A 742 -8.81 -3.87 29.54
CA ASN A 742 -9.25 -4.30 30.88
C ASN A 742 -9.91 -3.17 31.66
N ASP A 743 -9.41 -1.93 31.55
CA ASP A 743 -10.08 -0.77 32.14
C ASP A 743 -11.49 -0.61 31.53
N LEU A 744 -11.65 -0.79 30.22
CA LEU A 744 -12.94 -0.78 29.51
C LEU A 744 -13.87 -1.93 29.94
N LEU A 745 -13.35 -3.14 30.09
CA LEU A 745 -14.14 -4.35 30.41
C LEU A 745 -14.41 -4.52 31.92
N SER A 746 -13.71 -3.78 32.79
CA SER A 746 -13.84 -3.83 34.25
C SER A 746 -15.29 -3.67 34.73
N MET A 747 -16.08 -2.83 34.06
CA MET A 747 -17.49 -2.58 34.35
C MET A 747 -18.43 -3.77 34.09
N PHE A 748 -17.93 -4.83 33.45
CA PHE A 748 -18.60 -6.12 33.28
C PHE A 748 -17.96 -7.24 34.12
N GLN A 749 -17.00 -6.91 35.00
CA GLN A 749 -16.19 -7.85 35.79
C GLN A 749 -15.42 -8.86 34.92
N VAL A 750 -15.07 -8.45 33.69
CA VAL A 750 -14.25 -9.22 32.76
C VAL A 750 -12.86 -8.61 32.68
N ALA A 751 -11.82 -9.44 32.73
CA ALA A 751 -10.46 -9.02 32.43
C ALA A 751 -9.64 -10.17 31.80
N PHE A 752 -8.76 -9.82 30.88
CA PHE A 752 -7.71 -10.66 30.37
C PHE A 752 -6.46 -10.59 31.27
N GLY A 753 -5.65 -11.64 31.25
CA GLY A 753 -4.41 -11.71 32.03
C GLY A 753 -3.17 -11.28 31.27
N ASP A 754 -2.01 -11.49 31.89
CA ASP A 754 -0.70 -11.10 31.37
C ASP A 754 0.10 -12.25 30.72
N ARG A 755 -0.46 -13.47 30.58
CA ARG A 755 0.29 -14.63 30.06
C ARG A 755 -0.02 -14.88 28.60
N VAL A 756 1.02 -15.28 27.85
CA VAL A 756 0.97 -15.47 26.39
C VAL A 756 0.98 -16.95 26.06
N PHE A 757 -0.05 -17.42 25.37
CA PHE A 757 -0.30 -18.83 25.11
C PHE A 757 -0.33 -19.16 23.63
N GLU A 758 -0.03 -20.42 23.32
CA GLU A 758 0.05 -20.90 21.95
C GLU A 758 -0.32 -22.37 21.83
N GLY A 759 -1.04 -22.76 20.77
CA GLY A 759 -1.30 -24.17 20.52
C GLY A 759 -2.31 -24.49 19.42
N SER A 760 -2.22 -25.72 18.92
CA SER A 760 -3.28 -26.33 18.11
C SER A 760 -4.34 -26.95 19.01
N PHE A 761 -5.59 -26.57 18.83
CA PHE A 761 -6.72 -27.16 19.55
C PHE A 761 -7.90 -27.44 18.60
N LYS A 762 -8.97 -28.02 19.14
CA LYS A 762 -10.25 -28.14 18.44
C LYS A 762 -11.33 -27.48 19.28
N LEU A 763 -12.16 -26.66 18.65
CA LEU A 763 -13.33 -26.02 19.26
C LEU A 763 -14.52 -26.27 18.34
N ALA A 764 -15.65 -26.73 18.89
CA ALA A 764 -16.84 -27.07 18.10
C ALA A 764 -16.59 -28.00 16.90
N GLY A 765 -15.57 -28.86 16.98
CA GLY A 765 -15.12 -29.74 15.88
C GLY A 765 -14.19 -29.08 14.85
N HIS A 766 -14.07 -27.75 14.84
CA HIS A 766 -13.16 -27.00 13.96
C HIS A 766 -11.71 -27.06 14.46
N PRO A 767 -10.71 -27.30 13.60
CA PRO A 767 -9.30 -27.22 13.96
C PRO A 767 -8.87 -25.76 14.06
N MET A 768 -8.43 -25.36 15.25
CA MET A 768 -8.02 -23.99 15.58
C MET A 768 -6.52 -23.91 15.81
N TYR A 769 -5.97 -22.70 15.76
CA TYR A 769 -4.65 -22.38 16.28
C TYR A 769 -4.81 -21.16 17.18
N TYR A 770 -4.17 -21.18 18.35
CA TYR A 770 -3.99 -20.02 19.21
C TYR A 770 -2.60 -19.48 18.89
N ALA A 771 -2.51 -18.30 18.27
CA ALA A 771 -1.27 -17.65 17.85
C ALA A 771 -0.92 -16.54 18.84
N SER A 772 -0.08 -16.84 19.84
CA SER A 772 0.39 -15.83 20.79
C SER A 772 -0.75 -15.01 21.43
N GLY A 773 -1.82 -15.66 21.86
CA GLY A 773 -2.96 -14.98 22.48
C GLY A 773 -2.85 -14.84 24.01
N THR A 774 -3.62 -13.92 24.59
CA THR A 774 -3.81 -13.79 26.05
C THR A 774 -4.88 -14.74 26.59
N HIS A 775 -4.93 -14.98 27.91
CA HIS A 775 -6.00 -15.74 28.57
C HIS A 775 -7.02 -14.84 29.27
N ILE A 776 -8.22 -15.36 29.53
CA ILE A 776 -9.22 -14.69 30.36
C ILE A 776 -8.83 -14.90 31.83
N HIS A 777 -8.51 -13.81 32.54
CA HIS A 777 -8.12 -13.85 33.96
C HIS A 777 -9.34 -13.91 34.88
N SER A 778 -10.34 -13.05 34.65
CA SER A 778 -11.55 -12.98 35.46
C SER A 778 -12.80 -12.86 34.58
N PHE A 779 -13.87 -13.53 34.99
CA PHE A 779 -15.15 -13.59 34.29
C PHE A 779 -16.29 -13.81 35.30
N PRO A 780 -17.51 -13.26 35.08
CA PRO A 780 -18.64 -13.49 35.99
C PRO A 780 -19.07 -14.96 36.11
N GLU A 781 -19.49 -15.37 37.31
CA GLU A 781 -19.94 -16.74 37.61
C GLU A 781 -21.15 -17.19 36.78
N HIS A 782 -22.02 -16.27 36.38
CA HIS A 782 -23.20 -16.55 35.53
C HIS A 782 -22.90 -16.52 34.04
N GLY A 783 -21.67 -16.17 33.66
CA GLY A 783 -21.18 -16.27 32.28
C GLY A 783 -20.87 -17.72 31.89
N VAL A 784 -20.32 -17.91 30.70
CA VAL A 784 -19.89 -19.20 30.17
C VAL A 784 -18.45 -19.07 29.67
N LEU A 785 -17.54 -19.85 30.25
CA LEU A 785 -16.14 -19.94 29.83
C LEU A 785 -15.88 -21.23 29.04
N VAL A 786 -14.99 -21.15 28.05
CA VAL A 786 -14.44 -22.32 27.34
C VAL A 786 -12.92 -22.27 27.39
N SER A 787 -12.33 -23.42 27.74
CA SER A 787 -10.89 -23.59 27.86
C SER A 787 -10.29 -24.46 26.76
N ALA A 788 -9.01 -24.25 26.46
CA ALA A 788 -8.21 -25.07 25.57
C ALA A 788 -6.87 -25.47 26.20
N LYS A 789 -6.31 -26.61 25.79
CA LYS A 789 -4.99 -27.06 26.26
C LYS A 789 -3.90 -26.42 25.40
N LEU A 790 -3.23 -25.40 25.95
CA LEU A 790 -2.24 -24.58 25.26
C LEU A 790 -0.89 -24.60 25.99
N SER A 791 0.17 -24.24 25.29
CA SER A 791 1.52 -24.07 25.81
C SER A 791 1.72 -22.61 26.23
N ASP A 792 2.34 -22.36 27.38
CA ASP A 792 2.82 -21.01 27.70
C ASP A 792 4.02 -20.68 26.80
N GLN A 793 3.87 -19.68 25.94
CA GLN A 793 4.88 -19.23 24.99
C GLN A 793 5.71 -18.09 25.59
N GLY A 794 5.09 -17.20 26.37
CA GLY A 794 5.79 -16.09 27.04
C GLY A 794 6.91 -16.60 27.96
N GLN A 795 6.62 -17.61 28.77
CA GLN A 795 7.61 -18.26 29.64
C GLN A 795 8.75 -18.93 28.86
N GLN A 796 8.46 -19.53 27.68
CA GLN A 796 9.48 -20.14 26.82
C GLN A 796 10.41 -19.10 26.18
N ILE A 797 9.86 -17.95 25.77
CA ILE A 797 10.65 -16.85 25.21
C ILE A 797 11.55 -16.25 26.32
N MET A 798 10.99 -16.00 27.51
CA MET A 798 11.75 -15.44 28.65
C MET A 798 12.79 -16.41 29.24
N SER A 799 12.58 -17.74 29.17
CA SER A 799 13.55 -18.74 29.66
C SER A 799 14.66 -19.07 28.67
N GLY A 800 14.55 -18.65 27.39
CA GLY A 800 15.55 -18.89 26.35
C GLY A 800 15.62 -20.34 25.84
N GLU A 801 14.61 -21.16 26.11
CA GLU A 801 14.57 -22.56 25.65
C GLU A 801 14.51 -22.64 24.12
N LYS A 802 15.51 -23.27 23.50
CA LYS A 802 15.58 -23.43 22.04
C LYS A 802 14.41 -24.28 21.53
N SER A 803 13.61 -23.72 20.63
CA SER A 803 12.34 -24.25 20.11
C SER A 803 12.43 -25.56 19.27
N GLY A 804 13.51 -26.33 19.39
CA GLY A 804 13.78 -27.56 18.62
C GLY A 804 14.03 -28.82 19.46
N GLY A 805 13.97 -28.75 20.80
CA GLY A 805 14.06 -29.93 21.66
C GLY A 805 12.73 -30.67 21.74
N ALA A 806 12.71 -31.98 21.50
CA ALA A 806 11.53 -32.83 21.62
C ALA A 806 11.19 -33.19 23.09
N GLN A 807 11.28 -32.22 24.01
CA GLN A 807 10.64 -32.32 25.31
C GLN A 807 9.15 -32.01 25.14
N THR A 808 8.30 -32.81 25.77
CA THR A 808 6.84 -32.64 25.78
C THR A 808 6.48 -31.27 26.34
N ARG A 809 6.08 -30.34 25.46
CA ARG A 809 5.58 -29.01 25.85
C ARG A 809 4.48 -29.19 26.89
N LYS A 810 4.69 -28.66 28.09
CA LYS A 810 3.75 -28.78 29.20
C LYS A 810 2.53 -27.92 28.91
N THR A 811 1.48 -28.53 28.36
CA THR A 811 0.22 -27.83 28.11
C THR A 811 -0.55 -27.61 29.40
N VAL A 812 -1.05 -26.39 29.59
CA VAL A 812 -1.97 -26.01 30.67
C VAL A 812 -3.36 -25.82 30.05
N GLU A 813 -4.41 -25.99 30.85
CA GLU A 813 -5.77 -25.66 30.44
C GLU A 813 -6.02 -24.16 30.64
N VAL A 814 -6.32 -23.46 29.54
CA VAL A 814 -6.36 -22.00 29.46
C VAL A 814 -7.76 -21.55 29.06
N PRO A 815 -8.43 -20.67 29.83
CA PRO A 815 -9.69 -20.06 29.41
C PRO A 815 -9.44 -19.07 28.27
N ILE A 816 -10.05 -19.32 27.11
CA ILE A 816 -9.80 -18.59 25.85
C ILE A 816 -11.01 -17.86 25.29
N LEU A 817 -12.23 -18.30 25.62
CA LEU A 817 -13.48 -17.74 25.13
C LEU A 817 -14.46 -17.55 26.29
N GLY A 818 -15.02 -16.35 26.40
CA GLY A 818 -16.05 -15.99 27.37
C GLY A 818 -17.31 -15.49 26.68
N LEU A 819 -18.47 -15.96 27.14
CA LEU A 819 -19.80 -15.58 26.68
C LEU A 819 -20.64 -15.11 27.88
N LEU A 820 -21.11 -13.86 27.86
CA LEU A 820 -21.79 -13.22 28.97
C LEU A 820 -23.09 -12.52 28.52
N GLN A 821 -24.18 -12.79 29.24
CA GLN A 821 -25.37 -11.94 29.26
C GLN A 821 -25.17 -10.91 30.39
N THR A 822 -25.23 -9.61 30.08
CA THR A 822 -24.90 -8.57 31.09
C THR A 822 -25.99 -8.41 32.15
N ASP A 823 -27.26 -8.57 31.78
CA ASP A 823 -28.40 -8.68 32.70
C ASP A 823 -28.91 -10.14 32.76
N PRO A 824 -28.70 -10.87 33.88
CA PRO A 824 -29.14 -12.26 34.02
C PRO A 824 -30.68 -12.43 34.14
N GLU A 825 -31.45 -11.36 34.42
CA GLU A 825 -32.91 -11.44 34.53
C GLU A 825 -33.61 -11.43 33.16
N THR A 826 -32.98 -10.91 32.10
CA THR A 826 -33.52 -10.92 30.73
C THR A 826 -33.39 -12.26 30.01
N ARG A 827 -34.09 -13.28 30.51
CA ARG A 827 -34.28 -14.59 29.84
C ARG A 827 -35.44 -14.60 28.83
N ASP A 828 -35.51 -13.65 27.91
CA ASP A 828 -36.52 -13.65 26.85
C ASP A 828 -36.01 -14.33 25.57
N TYR A 829 -36.30 -15.64 25.46
CA TYR A 829 -36.36 -16.35 24.18
C TYR A 829 -37.80 -16.27 23.64
N SER A 830 -38.17 -15.17 22.98
CA SER A 830 -39.43 -15.15 22.23
C SER A 830 -39.20 -15.63 20.80
N ASN A 831 -39.91 -16.66 20.36
CA ASN A 831 -39.95 -17.14 18.97
C ASN A 831 -40.64 -16.16 18.00
N ASP A 832 -40.80 -14.89 18.37
CA ASP A 832 -41.51 -13.87 17.61
C ASP A 832 -40.52 -13.11 16.74
N THR A 833 -40.71 -13.17 15.42
CA THR A 833 -39.65 -12.90 14.44
C THR A 833 -39.50 -11.42 14.05
N ASN A 834 -40.17 -10.51 14.75
CA ASN A 834 -40.05 -9.06 14.55
C ASN A 834 -40.08 -8.28 15.88
N GLU A 835 -39.31 -7.18 15.91
CA GLU A 835 -39.37 -6.03 16.86
C GLU A 835 -38.87 -6.17 18.32
N LYS A 836 -38.82 -7.35 18.97
CA LYS A 836 -38.37 -7.41 20.39
C LYS A 836 -36.86 -7.64 20.55
N LEU A 837 -36.15 -6.54 20.79
CA LEU A 837 -34.73 -6.49 21.17
C LEU A 837 -34.50 -7.03 22.60
N PRO A 838 -33.32 -7.60 22.91
CA PRO A 838 -32.94 -7.88 24.29
C PRO A 838 -32.78 -6.56 25.07
N LYS A 839 -33.28 -6.48 26.31
CA LYS A 839 -33.24 -5.19 27.06
C LYS A 839 -31.81 -4.77 27.40
N ALA A 840 -30.90 -5.73 27.58
CA ALA A 840 -29.47 -5.51 27.77
C ALA A 840 -28.66 -6.37 26.79
N GLY A 841 -27.47 -5.90 26.44
CA GLY A 841 -26.58 -6.53 25.47
C GLY A 841 -25.89 -7.79 25.97
N ARG A 842 -25.07 -8.37 25.10
CA ARG A 842 -24.21 -9.51 25.41
C ARG A 842 -22.76 -9.15 25.15
N LEU A 843 -21.86 -9.76 25.92
CA LEU A 843 -20.43 -9.64 25.75
C LEU A 843 -19.86 -10.99 25.31
N VAL A 844 -19.03 -10.96 24.27
CA VAL A 844 -18.18 -12.08 23.85
C VAL A 844 -16.73 -11.61 23.88
N VAL A 845 -15.86 -12.37 24.55
CA VAL A 845 -14.42 -12.09 24.61
C VAL A 845 -13.63 -13.30 24.16
N TYR A 846 -12.62 -13.09 23.32
CA TYR A 846 -11.68 -14.08 22.85
C TYR A 846 -10.27 -13.45 22.79
N GLY A 847 -9.24 -14.20 23.18
CA GLY A 847 -7.89 -13.65 23.42
C GLY A 847 -6.85 -13.91 22.32
N ASP A 848 -7.27 -14.20 21.09
CA ASP A 848 -6.43 -14.22 19.87
C ASP A 848 -7.19 -13.51 18.73
N SER A 849 -6.58 -12.50 18.10
CA SER A 849 -7.18 -11.78 16.97
C SER A 849 -6.55 -12.18 15.63
N SER A 850 -5.26 -12.55 15.64
CA SER A 850 -4.50 -13.17 14.54
C SER A 850 -5.30 -14.14 13.66
N CYS A 851 -6.18 -14.95 14.26
CA CYS A 851 -6.98 -15.92 13.51
C CYS A 851 -8.06 -15.30 12.58
N LEU A 852 -8.34 -14.00 12.68
CA LEU A 852 -9.23 -13.25 11.79
C LEU A 852 -8.50 -12.66 10.57
N GLU A 853 -7.18 -12.56 10.60
CA GLU A 853 -6.36 -11.97 9.55
C GLU A 853 -6.43 -12.72 8.20
N GLY A 854 -6.29 -11.94 7.12
CA GLY A 854 -6.15 -12.41 5.76
C GLY A 854 -4.84 -13.15 5.54
N GLY A 855 -4.90 -14.48 5.49
CA GLY A 855 -3.76 -15.35 5.26
C GLY A 855 -3.35 -16.22 6.45
N ALA A 856 -4.07 -16.10 7.58
CA ALA A 856 -3.94 -16.98 8.73
C ALA A 856 -4.05 -18.47 8.32
N ALA A 857 -3.16 -19.32 8.84
CA ALA A 857 -3.09 -20.73 8.47
C ALA A 857 -4.32 -21.55 8.93
N ARG A 858 -5.05 -21.06 9.94
CA ARG A 858 -6.32 -21.63 10.44
C ARG A 858 -7.30 -20.49 10.79
N PRO A 859 -8.05 -19.96 9.81
CA PRO A 859 -8.90 -18.81 10.03
C PRO A 859 -10.10 -19.13 10.93
N CYS A 860 -10.39 -18.23 11.87
CA CYS A 860 -11.45 -18.36 12.88
C CYS A 860 -12.73 -17.59 12.55
N HIS A 861 -12.95 -17.16 11.31
CA HIS A 861 -14.16 -16.40 10.94
C HIS A 861 -15.49 -17.11 11.29
N TRP A 862 -15.47 -18.44 11.45
CA TRP A 862 -16.63 -19.20 11.95
C TRP A 862 -16.94 -18.91 13.43
N LEU A 863 -15.92 -18.66 14.25
CA LEU A 863 -16.04 -18.30 15.66
C LEU A 863 -16.62 -16.90 15.81
N LEU A 864 -16.17 -15.93 14.99
CA LEU A 864 -16.78 -14.60 14.92
C LEU A 864 -18.27 -14.66 14.55
N LEU A 865 -18.65 -15.51 13.59
CA LEU A 865 -20.07 -15.71 13.24
C LEU A 865 -20.87 -16.36 14.38
N ALA A 866 -20.28 -17.29 15.12
CA ALA A 866 -20.91 -17.89 16.31
C ALA A 866 -21.03 -16.89 17.48
N ALA A 867 -20.01 -16.04 17.67
CA ALA A 867 -20.02 -14.93 18.61
C ALA A 867 -21.13 -13.93 18.27
N LEU A 868 -21.27 -13.55 17.00
CA LEU A 868 -22.37 -12.71 16.51
C LEU A 868 -23.73 -13.36 16.70
N GLN A 869 -23.87 -14.68 16.47
CA GLN A 869 -25.12 -15.40 16.69
C GLN A 869 -25.53 -15.39 18.18
N TYR A 870 -24.58 -15.65 19.10
CA TYR A 870 -24.83 -15.52 20.52
C TYR A 870 -25.16 -14.06 20.89
N ALA A 871 -24.32 -13.11 20.48
CA ALA A 871 -24.46 -11.69 20.79
C ALA A 871 -25.84 -11.14 20.39
N LEU A 872 -26.26 -11.39 19.15
CA LEU A 872 -27.47 -10.80 18.59
C LEU A 872 -28.75 -11.54 18.97
N VAL A 873 -28.77 -12.87 18.89
CA VAL A 873 -30.02 -13.67 19.09
C VAL A 873 -29.99 -14.59 20.31
N GLY A 874 -28.92 -14.57 21.12
CA GLY A 874 -28.78 -15.40 22.33
C GLY A 874 -28.52 -16.88 22.07
N HIS A 875 -28.64 -17.32 20.82
CA HIS A 875 -28.45 -18.71 20.44
C HIS A 875 -26.97 -19.09 20.49
N MET A 876 -26.60 -19.91 21.47
CA MET A 876 -25.32 -20.60 21.50
C MET A 876 -25.42 -21.87 20.63
N PRO A 877 -24.58 -22.04 19.59
CA PRO A 877 -24.55 -23.25 18.79
C PRO A 877 -24.31 -24.50 19.65
N SER A 878 -24.99 -25.61 19.33
CA SER A 878 -24.92 -26.87 20.09
C SER A 878 -23.48 -27.37 20.27
N SER A 879 -22.63 -27.19 19.26
CA SER A 879 -21.22 -27.57 19.28
C SER A 879 -20.33 -26.68 20.18
N LEU A 880 -20.79 -25.48 20.53
CA LEU A 880 -20.18 -24.66 21.59
C LEU A 880 -20.73 -25.04 22.96
N LEU A 881 -22.05 -25.31 23.07
CA LEU A 881 -22.65 -25.86 24.30
C LEU A 881 -21.94 -27.15 24.74
N ASP A 882 -21.70 -28.09 23.82
CA ASP A 882 -20.97 -29.34 24.10
C ASP A 882 -19.56 -29.08 24.66
N ALA A 883 -18.86 -28.07 24.11
CA ALA A 883 -17.54 -27.65 24.59
C ALA A 883 -17.60 -27.03 26.00
N THR A 884 -18.68 -26.32 26.34
CA THR A 884 -18.88 -25.73 27.68
C THR A 884 -19.27 -26.76 28.73
N THR A 885 -20.03 -27.79 28.37
CA THR A 885 -20.38 -28.89 29.30
C THR A 885 -19.20 -29.76 29.72
N SER A 886 -18.07 -29.67 29.00
CA SER A 886 -16.82 -30.34 29.39
C SER A 886 -16.13 -29.72 30.62
N THR A 887 -16.49 -28.49 30.99
CA THR A 887 -15.80 -27.67 32.00
C THR A 887 -16.85 -26.96 32.86
N GLN A 888 -17.27 -27.59 33.97
CA GLN A 888 -18.08 -26.87 34.96
C GLN A 888 -17.23 -25.74 35.57
N HIS A 889 -17.84 -24.54 35.71
CA HIS A 889 -17.16 -23.33 36.22
C HIS A 889 -16.42 -23.50 37.55
N ARG A 890 -16.75 -24.53 38.35
CA ARG A 890 -16.06 -24.84 39.62
C ARG A 890 -14.68 -25.50 39.46
N ASP A 891 -14.39 -26.12 38.31
CA ASP A 891 -13.12 -26.81 38.05
C ASP A 891 -12.17 -26.03 37.13
N VAL A 892 -12.58 -24.85 36.64
CA VAL A 892 -11.71 -23.95 35.88
C VAL A 892 -10.73 -23.30 36.85
N ASN A 893 -9.56 -23.92 37.01
CA ASN A 893 -8.44 -23.32 37.73
C ASN A 893 -8.06 -22.01 37.04
N ILE A 894 -8.50 -20.87 37.58
CA ILE A 894 -8.04 -19.55 37.18
C ILE A 894 -6.52 -19.57 37.29
N ILE A 895 -5.85 -19.36 36.15
CA ILE A 895 -4.39 -19.44 36.07
C ILE A 895 -3.82 -18.35 36.97
N PRO A 896 -3.03 -18.66 38.01
CA PRO A 896 -2.40 -17.64 38.83
C PRO A 896 -1.52 -16.75 37.94
N SER A 897 -1.92 -15.49 37.85
CA SER A 897 -1.36 -14.43 37.01
C SER A 897 -1.78 -13.08 37.59
N ASP A 898 -0.98 -12.06 37.39
CA ASP A 898 -1.37 -10.69 37.75
C ASP A 898 -2.20 -10.07 36.63
N LEU A 899 -2.99 -9.04 36.94
CA LEU A 899 -3.56 -8.19 35.89
C LEU A 899 -2.44 -7.45 35.14
N PRO A 900 -2.47 -7.40 33.79
CA PRO A 900 -1.45 -6.76 33.00
C PRO A 900 -1.37 -5.26 33.30
N LYS A 901 -0.14 -4.75 33.48
CA LYS A 901 0.13 -3.34 33.77
C LYS A 901 0.73 -2.65 32.55
N ARG A 902 0.39 -1.37 32.34
CA ARG A 902 0.99 -0.50 31.32
C ARG A 902 2.52 -0.51 31.45
N ALA A 903 3.24 -0.58 30.33
CA ALA A 903 4.68 -0.79 30.31
C ALA A 903 5.45 0.44 30.83
N GLU A 904 6.21 0.28 31.92
CA GLU A 904 7.02 1.38 32.47
C GLU A 904 8.09 1.80 31.47
N GLY A 905 8.13 3.09 31.13
CA GLY A 905 9.08 3.68 30.17
C GLY A 905 8.63 3.65 28.71
N GLY A 906 7.43 3.15 28.41
CA GLY A 906 6.84 3.23 27.06
C GLY A 906 6.49 4.67 26.65
N ARG A 907 6.49 4.92 25.34
CA ARG A 907 6.17 6.21 24.71
C ARG A 907 4.87 6.16 23.90
N LEU A 908 3.95 5.27 24.25
CA LEU A 908 2.61 5.16 23.65
C LEU A 908 1.92 6.53 23.51
N HIS A 909 2.11 7.42 24.50
CA HIS A 909 1.63 8.81 24.52
C HIS A 909 2.07 9.68 23.33
N ALA A 910 3.17 9.33 22.65
CA ALA A 910 3.64 10.05 21.46
C ALA A 910 2.82 9.70 20.19
N TYR A 911 2.13 8.56 20.18
CA TYR A 911 1.39 8.03 19.01
C TYR A 911 -0.12 7.97 19.25
N SER A 912 -0.53 7.81 20.52
CA SER A 912 -1.90 7.77 20.99
C SER A 912 -2.70 9.03 20.60
N ARG A 913 -3.94 8.81 20.14
CA ARG A 913 -4.95 9.86 19.94
C ARG A 913 -5.59 10.29 21.26
N VAL A 914 -5.52 9.46 22.29
CA VAL A 914 -6.19 9.65 23.59
C VAL A 914 -5.25 10.22 24.66
N LEU A 915 -3.96 9.89 24.66
CA LEU A 915 -2.97 10.41 25.62
C LEU A 915 -2.31 11.70 25.12
N SER A 916 -2.04 12.63 26.04
CA SER A 916 -1.33 13.88 25.74
C SER A 916 0.16 13.63 25.41
N PRO A 917 0.77 14.36 24.44
CA PRO A 917 2.15 14.10 24.00
C PRO A 917 3.25 14.25 25.06
N ASP A 918 2.95 14.90 26.18
CA ASP A 918 3.83 15.09 27.33
C ASP A 918 3.63 14.04 28.44
N GLY A 919 2.67 13.12 28.27
CA GLY A 919 2.31 12.10 29.27
C GLY A 919 1.54 12.64 30.47
N SER A 920 1.03 13.88 30.43
CA SER A 920 0.34 14.52 31.56
C SER A 920 -1.03 13.93 31.91
N GLY A 921 -1.65 13.19 30.99
CA GLY A 921 -2.99 12.60 31.13
C GLY A 921 -3.67 12.42 29.77
N PRO A 922 -4.98 12.11 29.74
CA PRO A 922 -5.75 12.09 28.50
C PRO A 922 -5.82 13.49 27.87
N ARG A 923 -5.96 13.54 26.55
CA ARG A 923 -6.28 14.76 25.79
C ARG A 923 -7.71 15.21 26.09
N PRO A 924 -8.09 16.45 25.75
CA PRO A 924 -9.49 16.79 25.57
C PRO A 924 -10.13 15.87 24.52
N LEU A 925 -11.36 15.41 24.79
CA LEU A 925 -12.17 14.68 23.82
C LEU A 925 -12.28 15.52 22.53
N PRO A 926 -11.96 14.97 21.34
CA PRO A 926 -12.01 15.73 20.09
C PRO A 926 -13.46 16.03 19.69
N ASP A 927 -13.65 17.16 19.00
CA ASP A 927 -14.95 17.49 18.40
C ASP A 927 -15.36 16.42 17.38
N CYS A 928 -16.66 16.14 17.31
CA CYS A 928 -17.21 15.16 16.37
C CYS A 928 -17.15 15.69 14.93
N VAL A 929 -16.08 15.34 14.22
CA VAL A 929 -15.88 15.75 12.82
C VAL A 929 -16.89 15.06 11.91
N VAL A 930 -17.90 15.82 11.49
CA VAL A 930 -18.82 15.45 10.41
C VAL A 930 -18.57 16.41 9.25
N THR A 931 -18.09 15.89 8.11
CA THR A 931 -18.06 16.68 6.87
C THR A 931 -19.50 17.00 6.47
N GLY A 932 -19.87 18.28 6.60
CA GLY A 932 -21.20 18.75 6.23
C GLY A 932 -21.49 18.45 4.75
N PRO A 933 -22.73 18.06 4.40
CA PRO A 933 -23.08 17.86 3.01
C PRO A 933 -23.06 19.20 2.26
N MET A 934 -22.60 19.19 1.01
CA MET A 934 -22.68 20.37 0.14
C MET A 934 -24.13 20.68 -0.22
N ASP A 935 -24.44 21.96 -0.39
CA ASP A 935 -25.72 22.39 -0.96
C ASP A 935 -25.90 21.79 -2.37
N PRO A 936 -27.00 21.05 -2.63
CA PRO A 936 -27.24 20.42 -3.93
C PRO A 936 -27.71 21.45 -4.97
N GLU A 937 -27.15 21.36 -6.19
CA GLU A 937 -27.60 22.06 -7.39
C GLU A 937 -28.31 21.04 -8.33
N PRO A 938 -29.62 20.75 -8.19
CA PRO A 938 -30.24 19.61 -8.88
C PRO A 938 -30.41 19.83 -10.38
N VAL A 939 -30.09 18.81 -11.18
CA VAL A 939 -30.18 18.88 -12.65
C VAL A 939 -30.99 17.72 -13.24
N HIS A 940 -31.56 17.93 -14.43
CA HIS A 940 -32.08 16.83 -15.23
C HIS A 940 -30.92 16.02 -15.83
N ALA A 941 -31.03 14.69 -15.78
CA ALA A 941 -29.98 13.79 -16.27
C ALA A 941 -29.67 14.05 -17.76
N PRO A 942 -28.38 14.10 -18.18
CA PRO A 942 -28.02 14.27 -19.58
C PRO A 942 -28.49 13.07 -20.42
N PRO A 943 -28.91 13.28 -21.68
CA PRO A 943 -29.46 12.22 -22.51
C PRO A 943 -28.43 11.11 -22.78
N SER A 944 -28.68 9.93 -22.20
CA SER A 944 -27.89 8.70 -22.29
C SER A 944 -26.48 8.75 -21.68
N ALA A 945 -26.41 8.84 -20.35
CA ALA A 945 -25.19 8.54 -19.58
C ALA A 945 -24.73 7.08 -19.74
N ARG A 946 -24.01 6.79 -20.84
CA ARG A 946 -23.33 5.51 -21.11
C ARG A 946 -21.80 5.63 -21.07
N THR A 947 -21.34 6.69 -20.41
CA THR A 947 -19.96 7.20 -20.35
C THR A 947 -19.44 7.26 -18.90
N LEU A 948 -19.64 6.17 -18.15
CA LEU A 948 -18.95 5.92 -16.87
C LEU A 948 -17.64 5.11 -17.03
N ALA A 949 -17.22 4.85 -18.27
CA ALA A 949 -15.94 4.22 -18.56
C ALA A 949 -15.27 4.96 -19.72
N PRO A 950 -13.95 5.22 -19.67
CA PRO A 950 -13.20 5.67 -20.82
C PRO A 950 -13.24 4.59 -21.90
N ARG A 951 -14.15 4.75 -22.87
CA ARG A 951 -14.27 3.88 -24.05
C ARG A 951 -13.19 4.22 -25.07
N HIS A 952 -11.93 4.02 -24.73
CA HIS A 952 -10.92 3.84 -25.76
C HIS A 952 -11.18 2.52 -26.49
N LYS A 953 -11.78 2.62 -27.68
CA LYS A 953 -11.62 1.58 -28.69
C LYS A 953 -10.11 1.47 -28.96
N PRO A 954 -9.52 0.26 -28.98
CA PRO A 954 -8.12 0.12 -29.35
C PRO A 954 -7.90 0.73 -30.73
N THR A 955 -6.98 1.68 -30.83
CA THR A 955 -6.71 2.40 -32.09
C THR A 955 -6.05 1.46 -33.10
N ASP A 956 -6.45 1.58 -34.37
CA ASP A 956 -5.80 0.86 -35.47
C ASP A 956 -4.37 1.41 -35.61
N PRO A 957 -3.31 0.57 -35.58
CA PRO A 957 -1.92 1.01 -35.80
C PRO A 957 -1.71 1.87 -37.04
N LYS A 958 -2.61 1.80 -38.03
CA LYS A 958 -2.60 2.65 -39.23
C LYS A 958 -2.89 4.14 -38.98
N SER A 959 -3.36 4.54 -37.79
CA SER A 959 -3.58 5.96 -37.47
C SER A 959 -2.31 6.71 -37.05
N ILE A 960 -1.18 6.02 -36.92
CA ILE A 960 0.09 6.61 -36.48
C ILE A 960 0.75 7.34 -37.66
N GLY A 961 0.36 8.61 -37.85
CA GLY A 961 0.86 9.48 -38.92
C GLY A 961 2.36 9.82 -38.80
N THR A 962 2.96 10.14 -39.94
CA THR A 962 4.40 10.42 -40.14
C THR A 962 5.01 11.41 -39.14
N PRO A 963 6.30 11.27 -38.80
CA PRO A 963 6.98 12.13 -37.84
C PRO A 963 7.06 13.58 -38.31
N ILE A 964 6.93 14.51 -37.37
CA ILE A 964 7.21 15.93 -37.59
C ILE A 964 8.72 16.07 -37.74
N LYS A 965 9.19 16.50 -38.91
CA LYS A 965 10.59 16.90 -39.08
C LYS A 965 10.85 18.11 -38.19
N LEU A 966 11.60 17.90 -37.11
CA LEU A 966 12.27 18.99 -36.39
C LEU A 966 13.17 19.72 -37.39
N THR A 967 12.73 20.89 -37.85
CA THR A 967 13.55 21.80 -38.63
C THR A 967 14.75 22.20 -37.79
N LYS A 968 15.95 22.13 -38.36
CA LYS A 968 17.18 22.58 -37.72
C LYS A 968 16.97 23.97 -37.12
N PHE A 969 17.31 24.14 -35.85
CA PHE A 969 17.56 25.48 -35.31
C PHE A 969 18.72 26.09 -36.09
N ASP A 970 18.46 27.15 -36.84
CA ASP A 970 19.52 27.91 -37.50
C ASP A 970 20.34 28.64 -36.45
N SER A 971 21.63 28.38 -36.45
CA SER A 971 22.61 28.99 -35.56
C SER A 971 22.93 30.42 -36.02
N ALA A 972 22.04 31.37 -35.72
CA ALA A 972 22.28 32.79 -36.00
C ALA A 972 21.49 33.74 -35.07
N ASN A 973 22.04 34.06 -33.89
CA ASN A 973 22.44 35.45 -33.62
C ASN A 973 23.33 35.63 -32.40
N LYS A 974 24.11 36.72 -32.43
CA LYS A 974 25.14 37.13 -31.47
C LYS A 974 24.62 38.20 -30.51
N LEU A 975 25.28 38.31 -29.35
CA LEU A 975 25.18 39.38 -28.33
C LEU A 975 23.79 39.50 -27.67
N PHE A 976 23.67 39.67 -26.34
CA PHE A 976 24.42 40.61 -25.52
C PHE A 976 24.90 40.03 -24.17
N ILE A 977 25.93 40.67 -23.62
CA ILE A 977 26.39 40.54 -22.24
C ILE A 977 25.83 41.74 -21.46
N CYS A 978 25.18 41.47 -20.33
CA CYS A 978 25.16 42.28 -19.12
C CYS A 978 24.60 41.42 -17.97
#